data_AF-A0A9W8K0R0-F1
#
_entry.id   AF-A0A9W8K0R0-F1
#
_cell.length_a   1.000
_cell.length_b   1.000
_cell.length_c   1.000
_cell.angle_alpha   90.00
_cell.angle_beta   90.00
_cell.angle_gamma   90.00
#
_symmetry.space_group_name_H-M   'P 1'
#
loop_
_entity.id
_entity.type
_entity.pdbx_description
1 polymer ?
#
loop_
_entity_poly.entity_id
_entity_poly.type
_entity_poly.pdbx_seq_one_letter_code
_entity_poly.pdbx_strand_id
1 'polypeptide(L)'
;MFSSEGVYWIRNKDLSTKSIDLVKQPYVHGGEQTSLPVGILSARLVRAQLWIVEQVPDGESFVIRNFDTGTVLDIQGQSSAEGTPIVVSSYSDVQESSSSLHWKIIWDSDENNVPFYRITNQKVGTVLDQTTNNKNGAAYAIESWKPNGTAHQLWSFERVIFPTMYWVMNINNPGIVLEWQPSTSNDAGLNEKAKQTERYQLWYLEETQDHQDYHTIRNVQYEDKVVDLSGDDDRTIKGWNATGNANQRWALTDVNFNGVVNVICAKNDTVLYEDHQREIVVPRGASDPDTFSKTCNWRLVPCPTPSLFWTTLQCKESGKFVSQADNGSVISSNGSRGERDRSGQWRFIFQGRNAYFTVVNHKNPNNSKYYWTLDGAGSDISVTNLSSSNVISYVNGNIKALSGGATDTTRHYVAVTDSSSFPYLQTIQSVPSFAIINGRTGMALAFVPGATQQSVLTDSTFNSYRCQWIFQQVGLDSEDRPTFAIINKLSDNVLDHWGGTAIEALNDDPNDPHHRWRVAAVPQERDPDGVDTISLDTDLSEPYQNSHLVVKRSPGGKKGKGKTKSNPDHIPTNARITQVDEPVIAEIFGRLINEWAEDQLPSDTRARQYASTDRTEVQQRWHIQLPRALAVGSDRDGWIRIDIQGAYNESPGVRVANVQGQWGTRTVFHVVIPVGIRIGREIIRQAMRRSLKRELPNRIDRPRPTPRRAGPRTSPPPRQSHLVPGRRRQANSGLALV
;
A
#
# COMPACT_ATOMS: atom_id res chain seq x y z
N MET A 1 4.11 -0.91 -21.91
CA MET A 1 3.79 0.53 -21.88
C MET A 1 4.03 0.99 -20.44
N PHE A 2 4.75 2.09 -20.24
CA PHE A 2 4.92 2.66 -18.90
C PHE A 2 3.53 3.08 -18.39
N SER A 3 3.07 2.47 -17.29
CA SER A 3 1.64 2.44 -16.97
C SER A 3 1.24 3.26 -15.75
N SER A 4 2.17 3.98 -15.11
CA SER A 4 1.82 4.71 -13.90
C SER A 4 2.44 6.10 -13.83
N GLU A 5 1.59 7.09 -13.64
CA GLU A 5 1.99 8.40 -13.15
C GLU A 5 2.46 8.28 -11.68
N GLY A 6 3.24 9.25 -11.22
CA GLY A 6 3.75 9.21 -9.86
C GLY A 6 5.00 10.05 -9.66
N VAL A 7 5.64 9.84 -8.51
CA VAL A 7 6.94 10.43 -8.19
C VAL A 7 7.98 9.33 -8.20
N TYR A 8 9.09 9.58 -8.88
CA TYR A 8 10.10 8.57 -9.21
C TYR A 8 11.51 9.08 -8.95
N TRP A 9 12.36 8.13 -8.58
CA TRP A 9 13.78 8.17 -8.92
C TRP A 9 13.92 7.62 -10.34
N ILE A 10 14.54 8.39 -11.23
CA ILE A 10 14.83 7.96 -12.60
C ILE A 10 16.32 7.62 -12.66
N ARG A 11 16.65 6.32 -12.71
CA ARG A 11 18.03 5.81 -12.60
C ARG A 11 18.54 5.28 -13.93
N ASN A 12 19.81 5.53 -14.21
CA ASN A 12 20.45 5.00 -15.41
C ASN A 12 20.85 3.53 -15.23
N LYS A 13 20.75 2.74 -16.30
CA LYS A 13 21.14 1.32 -16.26
C LYS A 13 22.63 1.12 -16.05
N ASP A 14 23.47 1.89 -16.73
CA ASP A 14 24.93 1.77 -16.65
C ASP A 14 25.47 2.19 -15.28
N LEU A 15 24.84 3.21 -14.71
CA LEU A 15 25.21 3.79 -13.42
C LEU A 15 24.00 3.75 -12.47
N SER A 16 23.65 2.56 -11.98
CA SER A 16 22.46 2.32 -11.15
C SER A 16 22.42 3.10 -9.83
N THR A 17 23.57 3.61 -9.38
CA THR A 17 23.70 4.49 -8.21
C THR A 17 23.50 5.98 -8.53
N LYS A 18 23.26 6.33 -9.80
CA LYS A 18 23.04 7.69 -10.27
C LYS A 18 21.58 7.87 -10.69
N SER A 19 21.00 8.97 -10.25
CA SER A 19 19.67 9.43 -10.65
C SER A 19 19.75 10.74 -11.42
N ILE A 20 18.72 11.03 -12.21
CA ILE A 20 18.57 12.36 -12.81
C ILE A 20 18.46 13.39 -11.68
N ASP A 21 19.30 14.43 -11.71
CA ASP A 21 19.46 15.43 -10.65
C ASP A 21 19.48 16.85 -11.22
N LEU A 22 18.86 17.78 -10.49
CA LEU A 22 18.87 19.22 -10.76
C LEU A 22 19.79 19.95 -9.76
N VAL A 23 21.11 19.81 -9.94
CA VAL A 23 22.10 20.43 -9.04
C VAL A 23 22.27 21.93 -9.30
N LYS A 24 22.28 22.35 -10.58
CA LYS A 24 22.46 23.74 -10.99
C LYS A 24 21.51 24.06 -12.14
N GLN A 25 20.47 24.82 -11.86
CA GLN A 25 19.58 25.30 -12.91
C GLN A 25 20.38 26.10 -13.97
N PRO A 26 20.05 25.93 -15.26
CA PRO A 26 18.95 25.12 -15.79
C PRO A 26 19.35 23.67 -16.12
N TYR A 27 20.59 23.24 -15.88
CA TYR A 27 21.10 21.97 -16.40
C TYR A 27 20.77 20.76 -15.51
N VAL A 28 20.53 19.63 -16.18
CA VAL A 28 20.26 18.33 -15.54
C VAL A 28 21.48 17.41 -15.66
N HIS A 29 21.77 16.66 -14.59
CA HIS A 29 22.97 15.85 -14.45
C HIS A 29 22.67 14.48 -13.84
N GLY A 30 23.61 13.54 -13.93
CA GLY A 30 23.60 12.32 -13.13
C GLY A 30 24.14 12.58 -11.73
N GLY A 31 23.25 12.76 -10.75
CA GLY A 31 23.63 12.97 -9.34
C GLY A 31 24.07 11.68 -8.67
N GLU A 32 25.01 11.76 -7.73
CA GLU A 32 25.22 10.65 -6.80
C GLU A 32 24.04 10.53 -5.87
N GLN A 33 23.50 9.31 -5.77
CA GLN A 33 22.68 8.99 -4.63
C GLN A 33 23.58 9.13 -3.40
N THR A 34 23.25 10.04 -2.49
CA THR A 34 23.80 9.96 -1.14
C THR A 34 23.50 8.54 -0.64
N SER A 35 24.51 7.82 -0.15
CA SER A 35 24.48 6.39 0.20
C SER A 35 23.53 6.02 1.35
N LEU A 36 22.51 6.84 1.59
CA LEU A 36 21.42 6.53 2.49
C LEU A 36 20.71 5.27 1.98
N PRO A 37 20.41 4.31 2.88
CA PRO A 37 19.69 3.10 2.53
C PRO A 37 18.46 3.42 1.70
N VAL A 38 18.27 2.64 0.63
CA VAL A 38 17.09 2.65 -0.22
C VAL A 38 15.84 2.63 0.67
N GLY A 39 14.99 3.65 0.56
CA GLY A 39 13.65 3.64 1.15
C GLY A 39 13.35 4.73 2.19
N ILE A 40 14.34 5.44 2.73
CA ILE A 40 14.06 6.49 3.70
C ILE A 40 14.23 7.85 3.04
N LEU A 41 13.10 8.54 2.94
CA LEU A 41 13.01 9.93 2.55
C LEU A 41 13.59 10.78 3.67
N SER A 42 14.92 10.78 3.73
CA SER A 42 15.66 11.71 4.57
C SER A 42 15.19 13.13 4.25
N ALA A 43 15.18 14.03 5.23
CA ALA A 43 15.10 15.46 5.01
C ALA A 43 16.34 16.00 4.26
N ARG A 44 17.35 15.14 4.04
CA ARG A 44 18.43 15.29 3.06
C ARG A 44 18.10 14.72 1.69
N LEU A 45 16.85 14.30 1.46
CA LEU A 45 16.30 14.10 0.13
C LEU A 45 16.77 15.27 -0.70
N VAL A 46 17.60 14.97 -1.67
CA VAL A 46 17.88 15.92 -2.72
C VAL A 46 16.57 15.96 -3.50
N ARG A 47 15.61 16.78 -3.07
CA ARG A 47 14.30 16.92 -3.72
C ARG A 47 14.46 17.24 -5.21
N ALA A 48 15.63 17.82 -5.56
CA ALA A 48 16.09 18.05 -6.91
C ALA A 48 16.35 16.76 -7.74
N GLN A 49 16.43 15.58 -7.12
CA GLN A 49 16.54 14.27 -7.77
C GLN A 49 15.21 13.52 -7.89
N LEU A 50 14.13 14.05 -7.30
CA LEU A 50 12.80 13.48 -7.41
C LEU A 50 12.06 14.06 -8.61
N TRP A 51 11.42 13.19 -9.40
CA TRP A 51 10.73 13.59 -10.62
C TRP A 51 9.28 13.09 -10.61
N ILE A 52 8.38 14.01 -10.88
CA ILE A 52 6.97 13.78 -11.07
C ILE A 52 6.77 13.44 -12.55
N VAL A 53 6.18 12.28 -12.83
CA VAL A 53 5.89 11.82 -14.19
C VAL A 53 4.38 11.87 -14.38
N GLU A 54 3.93 12.72 -15.29
CA GLU A 54 2.52 13.06 -15.53
C GLU A 54 2.17 12.75 -16.98
N GLN A 55 1.07 12.04 -17.22
CA GLN A 55 0.60 11.75 -18.56
C GLN A 55 -0.03 13.00 -19.17
N VAL A 56 0.34 13.28 -20.41
CA VAL A 56 -0.24 14.37 -21.21
C VAL A 56 -1.64 13.93 -21.67
N PRO A 57 -2.57 14.87 -21.91
CA PRO A 57 -3.90 14.58 -22.45
C PRO A 57 -3.95 13.74 -23.74
N ASP A 58 -2.83 13.59 -24.45
CA ASP A 58 -2.71 12.74 -25.65
C ASP A 58 -2.74 11.23 -25.31
N GLY A 59 -2.56 10.86 -24.04
CA GLY A 59 -2.56 9.47 -23.57
C GLY A 59 -1.34 8.66 -23.98
N GLU A 60 -0.35 9.26 -24.65
CA GLU A 60 0.86 8.56 -25.12
C GLU A 60 2.15 9.13 -24.54
N SER A 61 2.13 10.42 -24.21
CA SER A 61 3.32 11.17 -23.82
C SER A 61 3.23 11.59 -22.36
N PHE A 62 4.38 11.96 -21.81
CA PHE A 62 4.55 12.34 -20.43
C PHE A 62 5.29 13.67 -20.30
N VAL A 63 4.95 14.42 -19.26
CA VAL A 63 5.78 15.51 -18.74
C VAL A 63 6.56 14.96 -17.55
N ILE A 64 7.86 15.27 -17.51
CA ILE A 64 8.75 14.88 -16.41
C ILE A 64 9.13 16.17 -15.67
N ARG A 65 8.56 16.37 -14.48
CA ARG A 65 8.66 17.60 -13.69
C ARG A 65 9.50 17.40 -12.45
N ASN A 66 10.44 18.29 -12.19
CA ASN A 66 11.22 18.26 -10.97
C ASN A 66 10.32 18.51 -9.74
N PHE A 67 10.43 17.66 -8.72
CA PHE A 67 9.56 17.69 -7.55
C PHE A 67 9.72 18.97 -6.72
N ASP A 68 10.97 19.44 -6.55
CA ASP A 68 11.32 20.60 -5.72
C ASP A 68 10.91 21.92 -6.38
N THR A 69 11.35 22.08 -7.63
CA THR A 69 11.27 23.37 -8.33
C THR A 69 10.02 23.50 -9.20
N GLY A 70 9.35 22.39 -9.52
CA GLY A 70 8.19 22.37 -10.40
C GLY A 70 8.49 22.63 -11.88
N THR A 71 9.76 22.82 -12.25
CA THR A 71 10.23 22.97 -13.63
C THR A 71 10.21 21.64 -14.37
N VAL A 72 10.07 21.67 -15.69
CA VAL A 72 9.91 20.47 -16.53
C VAL A 72 11.13 20.19 -17.38
N LEU A 73 11.39 18.91 -17.64
CA LEU A 73 12.50 18.42 -18.44
C LEU A 73 12.34 18.83 -19.91
N ASP A 74 13.37 19.46 -20.46
CA ASP A 74 13.38 20.06 -21.81
C ASP A 74 14.71 19.82 -22.52
N ILE A 75 14.71 19.98 -23.83
CA ILE A 75 15.92 19.98 -24.65
C ILE A 75 16.32 21.44 -24.90
N GLN A 76 17.57 21.78 -24.60
CA GLN A 76 18.05 23.16 -24.74
C GLN A 76 17.81 23.69 -26.16
N GLY A 77 17.03 24.78 -26.26
CA GLY A 77 16.70 25.41 -27.54
C GLY A 77 15.89 24.51 -28.49
N GLN A 78 15.30 23.42 -27.99
CA GLN A 78 14.53 22.44 -28.77
C GLN A 78 15.33 21.85 -29.95
N SER A 79 16.65 21.81 -29.82
CA SER A 79 17.58 21.37 -30.87
C SER A 79 17.53 19.85 -31.07
N SER A 80 17.57 19.42 -32.33
CA SER A 80 17.68 18.01 -32.71
C SER A 80 19.13 17.52 -32.86
N ALA A 81 20.12 18.39 -32.61
CA ALA A 81 21.54 18.01 -32.67
C ALA A 81 21.90 17.04 -31.53
N GLU A 82 22.72 16.03 -31.85
CA GLU A 82 23.28 15.11 -30.85
C GLU A 82 24.16 15.84 -29.83
N GLY A 83 24.09 15.40 -28.57
CA GLY A 83 24.81 16.05 -27.47
C GLY A 83 24.17 17.37 -27.02
N THR A 84 22.96 17.71 -27.49
CA THR A 84 22.25 18.89 -26.98
C THR A 84 21.93 18.67 -25.49
N PRO A 85 22.28 19.61 -24.59
CA PRO A 85 22.01 19.45 -23.16
C PRO A 85 20.53 19.32 -22.84
N ILE A 86 20.21 18.45 -21.88
CA ILE A 86 18.91 18.44 -21.22
C ILE A 86 18.90 19.51 -20.12
N VAL A 87 17.85 20.32 -20.13
CA VAL A 87 17.65 21.43 -19.20
C VAL A 87 16.29 21.31 -18.53
N VAL A 88 16.00 22.21 -17.59
CA VAL A 88 14.67 22.43 -17.07
C VAL A 88 14.14 23.81 -17.47
N SER A 89 12.85 23.88 -17.81
CA SER A 89 12.15 25.12 -18.16
C SER A 89 10.89 25.30 -17.30
N SER A 90 10.37 26.53 -17.24
CA SER A 90 9.11 26.81 -16.54
C SER A 90 7.97 26.12 -17.25
N TYR A 91 7.06 25.51 -16.50
CA TYR A 91 5.85 24.93 -17.09
C TYR A 91 4.87 25.99 -17.63
N SER A 92 4.93 27.23 -17.13
CA SER A 92 4.05 28.33 -17.57
C SER A 92 4.41 28.88 -18.95
N ASP A 93 5.68 28.73 -19.37
CA ASP A 93 6.18 29.24 -20.64
C ASP A 93 5.72 28.36 -21.83
N VAL A 94 4.88 27.38 -21.51
CA VAL A 94 4.46 26.28 -22.35
C VAL A 94 2.98 26.47 -22.64
N GLN A 95 2.65 26.96 -23.83
CA GLN A 95 1.37 26.59 -24.41
C GLN A 95 1.37 25.06 -24.53
N GLU A 96 0.29 24.39 -24.12
CA GLU A 96 0.11 22.93 -24.04
C GLU A 96 0.50 22.13 -25.31
N SER A 97 0.85 22.81 -26.40
CA SER A 97 1.25 22.25 -27.70
C SER A 97 2.77 22.11 -27.92
N SER A 98 3.62 22.53 -26.99
CA SER A 98 5.08 22.44 -27.16
C SER A 98 5.58 21.00 -26.96
N SER A 99 5.58 20.23 -28.06
CA SER A 99 6.01 18.81 -28.10
C SER A 99 7.46 18.56 -27.64
N SER A 100 8.29 19.60 -27.45
CA SER A 100 9.66 19.43 -26.92
C SER A 100 9.71 19.08 -25.43
N LEU A 101 8.60 19.26 -24.71
CA LEU A 101 8.48 18.93 -23.29
C LEU A 101 7.78 17.60 -23.03
N HIS A 102 7.32 16.98 -24.11
CA HIS A 102 6.59 15.73 -24.08
C HIS A 102 7.55 14.59 -24.38
N TRP A 103 7.50 13.57 -23.54
CA TRP A 103 8.41 12.43 -23.58
C TRP A 103 7.60 11.14 -23.70
N LYS A 104 7.96 10.29 -24.66
CA LYS A 104 7.47 8.91 -24.72
C LYS A 104 8.35 8.02 -23.86
N ILE A 105 7.76 7.29 -22.92
CA ILE A 105 8.48 6.33 -22.06
C ILE A 105 8.21 4.92 -22.57
N ILE A 106 9.18 4.39 -23.32
CA ILE A 106 9.03 3.14 -24.09
C ILE A 106 9.78 2.04 -23.37
N TRP A 107 9.08 0.94 -23.03
CA TRP A 107 9.73 -0.25 -22.45
C TRP A 107 10.75 -0.83 -23.42
N ASP A 108 11.91 -1.24 -22.91
CA ASP A 108 13.01 -1.78 -23.70
C ASP A 108 13.38 -3.20 -23.28
N SER A 109 13.67 -3.40 -21.99
CA SER A 109 14.13 -4.68 -21.45
C SER A 109 13.83 -4.81 -19.96
N ASP A 110 13.82 -6.04 -19.45
CA ASP A 110 13.77 -6.33 -18.01
C ASP A 110 15.06 -7.05 -17.61
N GLU A 111 15.72 -6.58 -16.54
CA GLU A 111 16.93 -7.22 -16.02
C GLU A 111 16.83 -7.30 -14.49
N ASN A 112 17.02 -8.49 -13.92
CA ASN A 112 16.88 -8.74 -12.48
C ASN A 112 15.53 -8.27 -11.89
N ASN A 113 14.44 -8.45 -12.64
CA ASN A 113 13.09 -7.95 -12.31
C ASN A 113 12.96 -6.41 -12.24
N VAL A 114 13.95 -5.67 -12.76
CA VAL A 114 13.88 -4.22 -12.91
C VAL A 114 13.56 -3.90 -14.38
N PRO A 115 12.44 -3.21 -14.66
CA PRO A 115 12.12 -2.80 -16.02
C PRO A 115 12.92 -1.55 -16.41
N PHE A 116 13.50 -1.59 -17.60
CA PHE A 116 14.24 -0.49 -18.21
C PHE A 116 13.49 0.08 -19.41
N TYR A 117 13.56 1.40 -19.53
CA TYR A 117 12.81 2.19 -20.48
C TYR A 117 13.73 3.16 -21.22
N ARG A 118 13.33 3.49 -22.45
CA ARG A 118 13.88 4.59 -23.22
C ARG A 118 12.97 5.81 -23.10
N ILE A 119 13.55 6.97 -22.82
CA ILE A 119 12.82 8.23 -22.69
C ILE A 119 13.08 9.05 -23.96
N THR A 120 12.09 9.08 -24.86
CA THR A 120 12.21 9.67 -26.21
C THR A 120 11.47 11.00 -26.28
N ASN A 121 12.12 12.06 -26.73
CA ASN A 121 11.46 13.35 -26.94
C ASN A 121 10.48 13.29 -28.11
N GLN A 122 9.24 13.72 -27.92
CA GLN A 122 8.20 13.62 -28.94
C GLN A 122 8.46 14.53 -30.14
N LYS A 123 9.08 15.71 -29.94
CA LYS A 123 9.35 16.66 -31.03
C LYS A 123 10.49 16.23 -31.94
N VAL A 124 11.64 15.91 -31.35
CA VAL A 124 12.89 15.69 -32.12
C VAL A 124 13.24 14.21 -32.31
N GLY A 125 12.59 13.30 -31.59
CA GLY A 125 12.81 11.86 -31.71
C GLY A 125 14.13 11.34 -31.12
N THR A 126 14.92 12.21 -30.50
CA THR A 126 16.11 11.83 -29.73
C THR A 126 15.73 11.27 -28.35
N VAL A 127 16.68 10.65 -27.69
CA VAL A 127 16.50 9.98 -26.40
C VAL A 127 17.42 10.58 -25.35
N LEU A 128 17.00 10.43 -24.10
CA LEU A 128 17.75 10.86 -22.94
C LEU A 128 18.94 9.92 -22.70
N ASP A 129 20.15 10.49 -22.70
CA ASP A 129 21.43 9.77 -22.64
C ASP A 129 22.31 10.37 -21.53
N GLN A 130 22.93 9.51 -20.73
CA GLN A 130 23.90 9.92 -19.72
C GLN A 130 25.33 9.77 -20.24
N THR A 131 26.05 10.89 -20.35
CA THR A 131 27.41 10.91 -20.87
C THR A 131 28.41 11.37 -19.80
N THR A 132 29.65 10.89 -19.88
CA THR A 132 30.77 11.37 -19.04
C THR A 132 31.34 12.71 -19.53
N ASN A 133 30.56 13.46 -20.31
CA ASN A 133 31.01 14.68 -20.96
C ASN A 133 30.88 15.87 -19.99
N ASN A 134 32.01 16.36 -19.49
CA ASN A 134 32.02 17.45 -18.51
C ASN A 134 31.80 18.85 -19.11
N LYS A 135 31.36 18.97 -20.37
CA LYS A 135 31.16 20.28 -21.03
C LYS A 135 30.22 21.22 -20.26
N ASN A 136 29.27 20.67 -19.50
CA ASN A 136 28.32 21.44 -18.68
C ASN A 136 28.75 21.56 -17.21
N GLY A 137 30.00 21.21 -16.86
CA GLY A 137 30.55 21.36 -15.51
C GLY A 137 30.14 20.29 -14.49
N ALA A 138 29.46 19.22 -14.92
CA ALA A 138 29.14 18.06 -14.10
C ALA A 138 29.84 16.80 -14.63
N ALA A 139 30.19 15.87 -13.75
CA ALA A 139 30.88 14.62 -14.10
C ALA A 139 30.04 13.69 -15.01
N TYR A 140 28.72 13.85 -14.98
CA TYR A 140 27.76 13.05 -15.73
C TYR A 140 26.69 13.98 -16.30
N ALA A 141 26.84 14.39 -17.56
CA ALA A 141 25.85 15.22 -18.24
C ALA A 141 24.69 14.37 -18.73
N ILE A 142 23.48 14.93 -18.70
CA ILE A 142 22.32 14.36 -19.39
C ILE A 142 22.12 15.13 -20.69
N GLU A 143 22.15 14.41 -21.80
CA GLU A 143 22.12 14.97 -23.15
C GLU A 143 21.06 14.26 -24.01
N SER A 144 20.71 14.91 -25.11
CA SER A 144 19.83 14.41 -26.16
C SER A 144 20.65 13.73 -27.26
N TRP A 145 20.41 12.44 -27.52
CA TRP A 145 21.15 11.65 -28.51
C TRP A 145 20.24 10.80 -29.38
N LYS A 146 20.73 10.33 -30.54
CA LYS A 146 19.98 9.35 -31.32
C LYS A 146 19.90 8.00 -30.58
N PRO A 147 18.78 7.28 -30.68
CA PRO A 147 18.67 5.94 -30.11
C PRO A 147 19.75 5.01 -30.67
N ASN A 148 20.59 4.44 -29.80
CA ASN A 148 21.63 3.47 -30.13
C ASN A 148 21.56 2.18 -29.29
N GLY A 149 20.65 2.13 -28.30
CA GLY A 149 20.40 0.94 -27.47
C GLY A 149 21.47 0.66 -26.42
N THR A 150 22.39 1.60 -26.17
CA THR A 150 23.39 1.46 -25.10
C THR A 150 22.76 1.59 -23.71
N ALA A 151 23.43 1.04 -22.69
CA ALA A 151 22.97 1.12 -21.31
C ALA A 151 22.81 2.57 -20.80
N HIS A 152 23.57 3.51 -21.36
CA HIS A 152 23.47 4.94 -21.03
C HIS A 152 22.13 5.58 -21.43
N GLN A 153 21.37 4.94 -22.32
CA GLN A 153 20.05 5.40 -22.81
C GLN A 153 18.87 4.66 -22.15
N LEU A 154 19.16 3.77 -21.20
CA LEU A 154 18.17 2.93 -20.54
C LEU A 154 17.99 3.37 -19.10
N TRP A 155 16.72 3.56 -18.71
CA TRP A 155 16.34 4.17 -17.45
C TRP A 155 15.34 3.30 -16.70
N SER A 156 15.57 3.07 -15.41
CA SER A 156 14.56 2.46 -14.53
C SER A 156 13.82 3.53 -13.75
N PHE A 157 12.52 3.32 -13.53
CA PHE A 157 11.67 4.19 -12.73
C PHE A 157 11.38 3.51 -11.39
N GLU A 158 12.06 3.95 -10.34
CA GLU A 158 11.79 3.47 -8.99
C GLU A 158 10.80 4.42 -8.32
N ARG A 159 9.59 3.93 -8.06
CA ARG A 159 8.53 4.73 -7.46
C ARG A 159 8.90 5.13 -6.04
N VAL A 160 8.77 6.42 -5.76
CA VAL A 160 9.02 6.98 -4.44
C VAL A 160 7.75 6.85 -3.61
N ILE A 161 7.86 6.19 -2.46
CA ILE A 161 6.79 6.01 -1.50
C ILE A 161 7.26 6.62 -0.18
N PHE A 162 6.41 7.38 0.51
CA PHE A 162 6.73 7.79 1.87
C PHE A 162 6.74 6.56 2.77
N PRO A 163 7.84 6.29 3.50
CA PRO A 163 7.75 5.35 4.60
C PRO A 163 6.64 5.83 5.53
N THR A 164 5.74 4.92 5.90
CA THR A 164 4.68 5.24 6.85
C THR A 164 5.34 5.69 8.15
N MET A 165 4.97 6.88 8.61
CA MET A 165 5.38 7.39 9.90
C MET A 165 4.41 6.84 10.94
N TYR A 166 4.90 6.51 12.13
CA TYR A 166 4.08 5.96 13.20
C TYR A 166 4.24 6.77 14.47
N TRP A 167 3.13 6.96 15.18
CA TRP A 167 3.15 7.10 16.62
C TRP A 167 3.20 5.70 17.23
N VAL A 168 4.19 5.46 18.09
CA VAL A 168 4.31 4.22 18.86
C VAL A 168 3.69 4.49 20.23
N MET A 169 2.47 3.99 20.43
CA MET A 169 1.62 4.34 21.58
C MET A 169 1.51 3.18 22.56
N ASN A 170 1.57 3.44 23.87
CA ASN A 170 1.28 2.38 24.83
C ASN A 170 -0.24 2.06 24.82
N ILE A 171 -0.62 0.78 24.84
CA ILE A 171 -2.05 0.42 24.83
C ILE A 171 -2.78 0.76 26.13
N ASN A 172 -2.08 0.76 27.27
CA ASN A 172 -2.70 1.07 28.57
C ASN A 172 -2.82 2.57 28.80
N ASN A 173 -1.91 3.34 28.20
CA ASN A 173 -1.95 4.78 28.23
C ASN A 173 -1.87 5.36 26.81
N PRO A 174 -2.99 5.40 26.08
CA PRO A 174 -3.03 5.94 24.72
C PRO A 174 -2.78 7.47 24.67
N GLY A 175 -2.57 8.14 25.81
CA GLY A 175 -2.06 9.50 25.85
C GLY A 175 -0.54 9.59 25.70
N ILE A 176 0.19 8.50 25.96
CA ILE A 176 1.64 8.44 25.97
C ILE A 176 2.16 7.87 24.65
N VAL A 177 3.10 8.59 24.05
CA VAL A 177 3.81 8.20 22.82
C VAL A 177 5.30 8.06 23.11
N LEU A 178 5.94 7.17 22.36
CA LEU A 178 7.40 7.10 22.32
C LEU A 178 7.97 8.38 21.72
N GLU A 179 8.91 9.00 22.42
CA GLU A 179 9.50 10.28 22.05
C GLU A 179 11.01 10.26 22.17
N TRP A 180 11.70 10.89 21.22
CA TRP A 180 13.10 11.21 21.39
C TRP A 180 13.27 12.56 22.10
N GLN A 181 13.97 12.58 23.23
CA GLN A 181 14.23 13.80 24.00
C GLN A 181 15.67 14.29 23.76
N PRO A 182 15.88 15.42 23.05
CA PRO A 182 17.22 15.91 22.74
C PRO A 182 17.97 16.46 23.97
N SER A 183 17.27 16.77 25.06
CA SER A 183 17.81 17.51 26.20
C SER A 183 18.63 16.60 27.13
N THR A 184 19.94 16.55 26.87
CA THR A 184 21.07 16.30 27.80
C THR A 184 21.62 14.88 28.01
N SER A 185 20.91 13.77 27.73
CA SER A 185 21.46 12.40 27.91
C SER A 185 21.39 11.47 26.69
N ASN A 186 20.81 11.90 25.57
CA ASN A 186 20.45 11.03 24.42
C ASN A 186 19.49 9.87 24.80
N ASP A 187 18.87 9.90 25.98
CA ASP A 187 17.89 8.88 26.35
C ASP A 187 16.61 9.04 25.51
N ALA A 188 15.96 7.92 25.18
CA ALA A 188 14.62 7.95 24.63
C ALA A 188 13.65 8.13 25.80
N GLY A 189 12.76 9.12 25.72
CA GLY A 189 11.79 9.40 26.77
C GLY A 189 10.40 8.85 26.41
N LEU A 190 9.55 8.70 27.41
CA LEU A 190 8.10 8.68 27.19
C LEU A 190 7.56 10.03 27.64
N ASN A 191 6.78 10.68 26.79
CA ASN A 191 6.20 12.00 27.11
C ASN A 191 4.70 11.85 27.34
N GLU A 192 4.26 12.26 28.52
CA GLU A 192 2.84 12.27 28.91
C GLU A 192 2.07 13.45 28.31
N LYS A 193 2.73 14.43 27.70
CA LYS A 193 2.05 15.56 27.07
C LYS A 193 1.30 15.08 25.83
N ALA A 194 -0.03 15.15 25.94
CA ALA A 194 -1.03 14.81 24.93
C ALA A 194 -0.55 15.09 23.51
N LYS A 195 -0.50 14.04 22.66
CA LYS A 195 -0.31 14.07 21.19
C LYS A 195 0.01 15.45 20.64
N GLN A 196 1.21 15.95 20.90
CA GLN A 196 1.67 17.16 20.23
C GLN A 196 2.25 16.69 18.90
N THR A 197 1.95 17.36 17.79
CA THR A 197 2.35 16.95 16.44
C THR A 197 3.85 17.18 16.18
N GLU A 198 4.68 16.96 17.19
CA GLU A 198 6.12 17.17 17.16
C GLU A 198 6.82 15.96 16.53
N ARG A 199 7.70 16.22 15.56
CA ARG A 199 8.35 15.14 14.78
C ARG A 199 9.20 14.19 15.60
N TYR A 200 9.69 14.62 16.76
CA TYR A 200 10.48 13.72 17.61
C TYR A 200 9.61 12.60 18.23
N GLN A 201 8.28 12.68 18.13
CA GLN A 201 7.33 11.62 18.53
C GLN A 201 6.96 10.68 17.37
N LEU A 202 7.42 10.99 16.15
CA LEU A 202 7.17 10.22 14.95
C LEU A 202 8.36 9.34 14.62
N TRP A 203 8.07 8.12 14.18
CA TRP A 203 9.07 7.10 13.90
C TRP A 203 8.83 6.44 12.54
N TYR A 204 9.92 6.19 11.81
CA TYR A 204 9.93 5.27 10.67
C TYR A 204 10.20 3.85 11.15
N LEU A 205 9.57 2.87 10.50
CA LEU A 205 9.86 1.45 10.69
C LEU A 205 10.58 0.95 9.45
N GLU A 206 11.89 0.75 9.56
CA GLU A 206 12.76 0.44 8.44
C GLU A 206 13.12 -1.04 8.44
N GLU A 207 12.63 -1.79 7.45
CA GLU A 207 13.02 -3.19 7.28
C GLU A 207 14.54 -3.29 7.06
N THR A 208 15.19 -4.16 7.83
CA THR A 208 16.64 -4.34 7.72
C THR A 208 16.97 -5.25 6.53
N GLN A 209 17.86 -4.82 5.64
CA GLN A 209 18.21 -5.57 4.42
C GLN A 209 18.65 -7.02 4.69
N ASP A 210 19.33 -7.24 5.83
CA ASP A 210 19.87 -8.56 6.19
C ASP A 210 18.85 -9.46 6.91
N HIS A 211 17.73 -8.91 7.40
CA HIS A 211 16.72 -9.65 8.16
C HIS A 211 15.31 -9.09 7.95
N GLN A 212 14.50 -9.80 7.15
CA GLN A 212 13.13 -9.39 6.77
C GLN A 212 12.16 -9.26 7.96
N ASP A 213 12.46 -9.87 9.10
CA ASP A 213 11.60 -9.85 10.29
C ASP A 213 11.96 -8.74 11.31
N TYR A 214 12.99 -7.94 11.02
CA TYR A 214 13.48 -6.91 11.93
C TYR A 214 13.41 -5.53 11.32
N HIS A 215 13.09 -4.57 12.18
CA HIS A 215 13.00 -3.16 11.84
C HIS A 215 13.97 -2.32 12.64
N THR A 216 14.52 -1.27 12.02
CA THR A 216 15.09 -0.13 12.74
C THR A 216 13.97 0.89 12.98
N ILE A 217 13.77 1.30 14.24
CA ILE A 217 12.78 2.32 14.59
C ILE A 217 13.50 3.67 14.61
N ARG A 218 13.44 4.42 13.52
CA ARG A 218 14.22 5.66 13.31
C ARG A 218 13.38 6.90 13.59
N ASN A 219 13.98 7.89 14.24
CA ASN A 219 13.29 9.15 14.52
C ASN A 219 13.13 10.00 13.26
N VAL A 220 11.94 10.59 13.06
CA VAL A 220 11.62 11.38 11.87
C VAL A 220 12.28 12.78 11.87
N GLN A 221 12.53 13.38 13.03
CA GLN A 221 13.21 14.67 13.13
C GLN A 221 14.73 14.52 13.02
N TYR A 222 15.26 13.50 13.69
CA TYR A 222 16.69 13.24 13.82
C TYR A 222 17.00 11.88 13.25
N GLU A 223 17.15 11.83 11.94
CA GLU A 223 17.30 10.57 11.20
C GLU A 223 18.58 9.82 11.53
N ASP A 224 19.59 10.46 12.12
CA ASP A 224 20.72 9.73 12.66
C ASP A 224 20.35 8.95 13.93
N LYS A 225 19.20 9.23 14.56
CA LYS A 225 18.76 8.63 15.83
C LYS A 225 17.78 7.49 15.62
N VAL A 226 18.04 6.37 16.29
CA VAL A 226 17.20 5.17 16.29
C VAL A 226 16.94 4.71 17.72
N VAL A 227 15.85 3.98 17.93
CA VAL A 227 15.58 3.31 19.20
C VAL A 227 16.65 2.23 19.42
N ASP A 228 17.39 2.37 20.51
CA ASP A 228 18.57 1.56 20.83
C ASP A 228 18.43 0.97 22.25
N LEU A 229 18.61 -0.35 22.37
CA LEU A 229 18.78 -1.01 23.65
C LEU A 229 20.22 -0.82 24.12
N SER A 230 20.40 -0.08 25.21
CA SER A 230 21.70 0.27 25.76
C SER A 230 22.55 -0.98 25.98
N GLY A 231 23.72 -1.01 25.32
CA GLY A 231 24.63 -2.15 25.39
C GLY A 231 25.18 -2.43 26.78
N ASP A 232 25.16 -1.43 27.67
CA ASP A 232 25.76 -1.47 29.00
C ASP A 232 24.93 -2.24 30.04
N ASP A 233 23.60 -2.20 29.94
CA ASP A 233 22.69 -2.71 30.98
C ASP A 233 21.55 -3.59 30.47
N ASP A 234 21.40 -3.71 29.14
CA ASP A 234 20.32 -4.47 28.48
C ASP A 234 18.90 -4.10 28.97
N ARG A 235 18.73 -2.90 29.51
CA ARG A 235 17.48 -2.44 30.12
C ARG A 235 17.12 -1.03 29.72
N THR A 236 18.10 -0.15 29.51
CA THR A 236 17.82 1.24 29.16
C THR A 236 17.56 1.38 27.67
N ILE A 237 16.49 2.07 27.30
CA ILE A 237 16.18 2.41 25.90
C ILE A 237 16.62 3.84 25.62
N LYS A 238 17.40 4.04 24.56
CA LYS A 238 18.00 5.31 24.18
C LYS A 238 17.66 5.68 22.75
N GLY A 239 17.80 6.96 22.40
CA GLY A 239 17.88 7.38 21.00
C GLY A 239 19.34 7.54 20.60
N TRP A 240 19.90 6.56 19.90
CA TRP A 240 21.33 6.53 19.60
C TRP A 240 21.61 6.68 18.11
N ASN A 241 22.86 7.01 17.76
CA ASN A 241 23.29 7.05 16.37
C ASN A 241 23.08 5.69 15.71
N ALA A 242 22.48 5.67 14.52
CA ALA A 242 22.27 4.46 13.75
C ALA A 242 23.62 3.83 13.37
N THR A 243 23.86 2.65 13.92
CA THR A 243 25.00 1.79 13.64
C THR A 243 24.61 0.51 12.93
N GLY A 244 23.31 0.14 12.97
CA GLY A 244 22.80 -1.11 12.39
C GLY A 244 23.04 -2.35 13.26
N ASN A 245 23.58 -2.17 14.46
CA ASN A 245 23.88 -3.26 15.39
C ASN A 245 22.61 -3.99 15.89
N ALA A 246 22.77 -5.20 16.41
CA ALA A 246 21.66 -6.03 16.91
C ALA A 246 20.78 -5.35 17.96
N ASN A 247 21.34 -4.45 18.76
CA ASN A 247 20.61 -3.69 19.78
C ASN A 247 19.74 -2.54 19.22
N GLN A 248 19.80 -2.28 17.91
CA GLN A 248 19.00 -1.28 17.19
C GLN A 248 17.96 -1.91 16.26
N ARG A 249 17.86 -3.24 16.27
CA ARG A 249 16.98 -4.02 15.42
C ARG A 249 15.87 -4.62 16.27
N TRP A 250 14.63 -4.48 15.81
CA TRP A 250 13.42 -4.78 16.58
C TRP A 250 12.46 -5.63 15.76
N ALA A 251 12.14 -6.82 16.24
CA ALA A 251 11.05 -7.62 15.71
C ALA A 251 9.72 -7.07 16.21
N LEU A 252 8.73 -6.98 15.32
CA LEU A 252 7.37 -6.53 15.62
C LEU A 252 6.45 -7.75 15.57
N THR A 253 6.09 -8.30 16.73
CA THR A 253 5.22 -9.48 16.77
C THR A 253 3.79 -9.08 17.07
N ASP A 254 2.88 -9.34 16.14
CA ASP A 254 1.45 -9.04 16.30
C ASP A 254 0.86 -9.74 17.53
N VAL A 255 0.24 -8.95 18.41
CA VAL A 255 -0.49 -9.42 19.58
C VAL A 255 -1.97 -9.60 19.24
N ASN A 256 -2.51 -8.70 18.42
CA ASN A 256 -3.82 -8.81 17.80
C ASN A 256 -3.82 -8.10 16.44
N PHE A 257 -4.70 -8.52 15.52
CA PHE A 257 -4.80 -8.00 14.14
C PHE A 257 -5.19 -6.51 14.02
N ASN A 258 -5.16 -5.73 15.11
CA ASN A 258 -5.53 -4.31 15.14
C ASN A 258 -4.31 -3.38 15.29
N GLY A 259 -3.14 -3.78 14.76
CA GLY A 259 -1.90 -2.99 14.83
C GLY A 259 -1.30 -2.89 16.23
N VAL A 260 -1.61 -3.85 17.11
CA VAL A 260 -1.00 -3.96 18.44
C VAL A 260 0.11 -4.99 18.37
N VAL A 261 1.32 -4.58 18.74
CA VAL A 261 2.55 -5.36 18.61
C VAL A 261 3.30 -5.42 19.94
N ASN A 262 4.10 -6.46 20.12
CA ASN A 262 5.28 -6.40 20.99
C ASN A 262 6.48 -5.97 20.16
N VAL A 263 7.35 -5.17 20.75
CA VAL A 263 8.58 -4.67 20.11
C VAL A 263 9.77 -5.36 20.79
N ILE A 264 10.43 -6.28 20.10
CA ILE A 264 11.39 -7.23 20.67
C ILE A 264 12.78 -7.00 20.08
N CYS A 265 13.78 -6.73 20.92
CA CYS A 265 15.15 -6.44 20.50
C CYS A 265 15.87 -7.69 19.98
N ALA A 266 16.54 -7.59 18.83
CA ALA A 266 17.29 -8.70 18.23
C ALA A 266 18.54 -9.13 19.02
N LYS A 267 19.02 -8.30 19.95
CA LYS A 267 20.23 -8.61 20.74
C LYS A 267 20.03 -9.79 21.69
N ASN A 268 18.90 -9.80 22.40
CA ASN A 268 18.68 -10.68 23.56
C ASN A 268 17.19 -10.91 23.86
N ASP A 269 16.32 -10.74 22.84
CA ASP A 269 14.86 -10.89 22.93
C ASP A 269 14.20 -9.99 23.99
N THR A 270 14.86 -8.89 24.36
CA THR A 270 14.35 -7.93 25.32
C THR A 270 13.19 -7.14 24.75
N VAL A 271 12.10 -7.06 25.49
CA VAL A 271 10.84 -6.46 25.07
C VAL A 271 10.79 -5.02 25.55
N LEU A 272 10.40 -4.11 24.65
CA LEU A 272 10.10 -2.73 25.01
C LEU A 272 8.85 -2.66 25.89
N TYR A 273 8.95 -2.06 27.08
CA TYR A 273 7.81 -1.89 27.99
C TYR A 273 7.84 -0.53 28.70
N GLU A 274 6.69 -0.15 29.24
CA GLU A 274 6.49 1.07 30.05
C GLU A 274 6.76 0.81 31.54
N ASP A 275 7.73 1.53 32.13
CA ASP A 275 8.06 1.43 33.55
C ASP A 275 7.34 2.51 34.39
N HIS A 276 6.36 2.10 35.18
CA HIS A 276 5.59 2.97 36.09
C HIS A 276 6.20 3.11 37.49
N GLN A 277 7.38 2.53 37.77
CA GLN A 277 7.95 2.59 39.12
C GLN A 277 8.53 3.97 39.48
N ARG A 278 8.60 4.90 38.53
CA ARG A 278 9.17 6.24 38.70
C ARG A 278 8.12 7.31 38.39
N GLU A 279 8.32 8.50 38.97
CA GLU A 279 7.53 9.70 38.66
C GLU A 279 7.65 10.12 37.19
N ILE A 280 8.71 9.68 36.51
CA ILE A 280 8.91 9.84 35.08
C ILE A 280 8.74 8.48 34.43
N VAL A 281 7.73 8.38 33.57
CA VAL A 281 7.50 7.21 32.72
C VAL A 281 8.65 7.10 31.71
N VAL A 282 9.37 5.99 31.69
CA VAL A 282 10.50 5.74 30.79
C VAL A 282 10.36 4.41 30.08
N PRO A 283 10.77 4.31 28.80
CA PRO A 283 10.77 3.04 28.10
C PRO A 283 11.95 2.20 28.62
N ARG A 284 11.70 0.92 28.88
CA ARG A 284 12.72 -0.04 29.31
C ARG A 284 12.65 -1.34 28.53
N GLY A 285 13.74 -2.08 28.61
CA GLY A 285 13.83 -3.46 28.18
C GLY A 285 13.54 -4.43 29.32
N ALA A 286 12.64 -5.40 29.10
CA ALA A 286 12.45 -6.55 29.97
C ALA A 286 12.79 -7.86 29.24
N SER A 287 13.59 -8.72 29.87
CA SER A 287 13.96 -10.04 29.35
C SER A 287 13.16 -11.19 29.96
N ASP A 288 12.36 -10.92 31.00
CA ASP A 288 11.59 -11.94 31.71
C ASP A 288 10.19 -12.09 31.09
N PRO A 289 9.83 -13.29 30.57
CA PRO A 289 8.53 -13.56 29.99
C PRO A 289 7.35 -13.32 30.94
N ASP A 290 7.54 -13.45 32.25
CA ASP A 290 6.45 -13.20 33.20
C ASP A 290 6.08 -11.70 33.27
N THR A 291 6.93 -10.83 32.70
CA THR A 291 6.69 -9.38 32.53
C THR A 291 5.86 -9.05 31.27
N PHE A 292 5.43 -10.02 30.46
CA PHE A 292 4.52 -9.86 29.31
C PHE A 292 3.07 -9.49 29.76
N SER A 293 2.96 -8.54 30.68
CA SER A 293 1.72 -7.89 31.07
C SER A 293 1.27 -6.94 29.95
N LYS A 294 0.10 -6.30 30.09
CA LYS A 294 -0.36 -5.34 29.08
C LYS A 294 0.61 -4.19 28.80
N THR A 295 1.58 -3.91 29.67
CA THR A 295 2.56 -2.80 29.54
C THR A 295 3.61 -2.99 28.44
N CYS A 296 3.73 -4.19 27.87
CA CYS A 296 4.63 -4.47 26.74
C CYS A 296 3.95 -4.32 25.37
N ASN A 297 2.64 -4.06 25.35
CA ASN A 297 1.86 -3.96 24.12
C ASN A 297 1.83 -2.52 23.61
N TRP A 298 2.31 -2.33 22.39
CA TRP A 298 2.34 -1.05 21.72
C TRP A 298 1.36 -1.04 20.55
N ARG A 299 0.66 0.06 20.35
CA ARG A 299 -0.13 0.31 19.15
C ARG A 299 0.68 1.16 18.19
N LEU A 300 0.85 0.67 16.98
CA LEU A 300 1.41 1.44 15.88
C LEU A 300 0.28 2.22 15.22
N VAL A 301 0.22 3.53 15.47
CA VAL A 301 -0.78 4.40 14.84
C VAL A 301 -0.11 5.13 13.68
N PRO A 302 -0.46 4.81 12.42
CA PRO A 302 0.13 5.49 11.28
C PRO A 302 -0.25 6.97 11.30
N CYS A 303 0.75 7.84 11.13
CA CYS A 303 0.56 9.25 10.87
C CYS A 303 0.07 9.43 9.44
N PRO A 304 -1.03 10.17 9.23
CA PRO A 304 -1.51 10.45 7.88
C PRO A 304 -0.41 11.11 7.04
N THR A 305 0.06 10.40 6.03
CA THR A 305 1.00 10.94 5.04
C THR A 305 0.25 11.19 3.74
N PRO A 306 0.27 12.42 3.21
CA PRO A 306 -0.34 12.66 1.91
C PRO A 306 0.45 11.96 0.81
N SER A 307 -0.23 11.70 -0.31
CA SER A 307 0.41 11.33 -1.57
C SER A 307 1.52 12.33 -1.93
N LEU A 308 2.66 11.81 -2.39
CA LEU A 308 3.72 12.61 -3.03
C LEU A 308 3.28 13.20 -4.37
N PHE A 309 2.36 12.50 -5.02
CA PHE A 309 1.79 12.92 -6.28
C PHE A 309 0.66 13.92 -6.02
N TRP A 310 -0.13 14.22 -7.04
CA TRP A 310 -1.35 14.98 -6.85
C TRP A 310 -2.30 14.24 -5.89
N THR A 311 -3.11 14.99 -5.16
CA THR A 311 -4.18 14.52 -4.27
C THR A 311 -5.38 15.44 -4.30
N THR A 312 -6.56 14.94 -4.00
CA THR A 312 -7.79 15.72 -3.89
C THR A 312 -8.14 15.83 -2.41
N LEU A 313 -8.77 16.94 -2.06
CA LEU A 313 -9.24 17.20 -0.70
C LEU A 313 -10.76 17.25 -0.76
N GLN A 314 -11.43 16.29 -0.12
CA GLN A 314 -12.88 16.17 -0.14
C GLN A 314 -13.45 16.35 1.26
N CYS A 315 -14.46 17.18 1.39
CA CYS A 315 -15.25 17.24 2.61
C CYS A 315 -16.10 15.98 2.70
N LYS A 316 -15.92 15.21 3.77
CA LYS A 316 -16.60 13.94 3.96
C LYS A 316 -18.12 14.07 3.98
N GLU A 317 -18.63 15.07 4.69
CA GLU A 317 -20.09 15.25 4.85
C GLU A 317 -20.73 15.78 3.56
N SER A 318 -20.12 16.76 2.90
CA SER A 318 -20.74 17.40 1.73
C SER A 318 -20.36 16.76 0.40
N GLY A 319 -19.36 15.89 0.38
CA GLY A 319 -18.74 15.34 -0.83
C GLY A 319 -18.02 16.37 -1.70
N LYS A 320 -17.94 17.64 -1.28
CA LYS A 320 -17.36 18.73 -2.07
C LYS A 320 -15.85 18.71 -2.01
N PHE A 321 -15.21 19.09 -3.11
CA PHE A 321 -13.77 19.16 -3.23
C PHE A 321 -13.26 20.57 -2.99
N VAL A 322 -12.03 20.68 -2.48
CA VAL A 322 -11.28 21.95 -2.47
C VAL A 322 -10.71 22.15 -3.87
N SER A 323 -10.96 23.31 -4.47
CA SER A 323 -10.48 23.64 -5.82
C SER A 323 -9.98 25.07 -5.91
N GLN A 324 -9.22 25.40 -6.96
CA GLN A 324 -8.69 26.74 -7.18
C GLN A 324 -9.28 27.41 -8.44
N ALA A 325 -10.00 28.51 -8.25
CA ALA A 325 -10.53 29.32 -9.34
C ALA A 325 -9.42 30.01 -10.16
N ASP A 326 -9.77 30.52 -11.35
CA ASP A 326 -8.82 31.20 -12.25
C ASP A 326 -8.13 32.42 -11.63
N ASN A 327 -8.82 33.12 -10.74
CA ASN A 327 -8.27 34.25 -9.98
C ASN A 327 -7.35 33.82 -8.82
N GLY A 328 -7.06 32.52 -8.67
CA GLY A 328 -6.23 31.95 -7.62
C GLY A 328 -6.96 31.71 -6.29
N SER A 329 -8.22 32.11 -6.15
CA SER A 329 -9.00 31.90 -4.92
C SER A 329 -9.34 30.42 -4.72
N VAL A 330 -9.39 29.99 -3.46
CA VAL A 330 -9.76 28.62 -3.08
C VAL A 330 -11.28 28.57 -2.93
N ILE A 331 -11.93 27.71 -3.70
CA ILE A 331 -13.38 27.54 -3.78
C ILE A 331 -13.76 26.07 -3.55
N SER A 332 -15.03 25.81 -3.27
CA SER A 332 -15.56 24.44 -3.28
C SER A 332 -16.03 24.06 -4.68
N SER A 333 -15.76 22.83 -5.13
CA SER A 333 -16.34 22.26 -6.34
C SER A 333 -17.10 20.96 -6.06
N ASN A 334 -17.94 20.54 -7.01
CA ASN A 334 -18.68 19.26 -6.93
C ASN A 334 -17.84 18.03 -7.31
N GLY A 335 -16.55 18.23 -7.59
CA GLY A 335 -15.67 17.20 -8.14
C GLY A 335 -14.35 17.82 -8.58
N SER A 336 -13.26 17.07 -8.47
CA SER A 336 -12.29 16.99 -9.55
C SER A 336 -12.91 16.05 -10.58
N ARG A 337 -13.58 16.58 -11.61
CA ARG A 337 -14.42 15.74 -12.49
C ARG A 337 -13.61 14.71 -13.32
N GLY A 338 -12.29 14.76 -13.26
CA GLY A 338 -11.36 13.73 -13.67
C GLY A 338 -9.91 14.19 -13.54
N GLU A 339 -8.97 13.48 -14.18
CA GLU A 339 -7.53 13.79 -14.11
C GLU A 339 -7.17 15.14 -14.71
N ARG A 340 -8.03 15.70 -15.58
CA ARG A 340 -7.82 17.00 -16.22
C ARG A 340 -8.18 18.20 -15.36
N ASP A 341 -8.99 18.02 -14.31
CA ASP A 341 -9.31 19.13 -13.41
C ASP A 341 -8.14 19.41 -12.46
N ARG A 342 -7.13 20.10 -13.01
CA ARG A 342 -5.97 20.60 -12.26
C ARG A 342 -6.37 21.55 -11.14
N SER A 343 -7.59 22.11 -11.17
CA SER A 343 -8.05 23.03 -10.14
C SER A 343 -8.36 22.31 -8.82
N GLY A 344 -8.84 21.06 -8.85
CA GLY A 344 -9.15 20.26 -7.67
C GLY A 344 -7.98 19.41 -7.15
N GLN A 345 -6.84 19.44 -7.85
CA GLN A 345 -5.66 18.64 -7.54
C GLN A 345 -4.63 19.47 -6.78
N TRP A 346 -4.16 18.91 -5.66
CA TRP A 346 -3.25 19.53 -4.72
C TRP A 346 -2.05 18.63 -4.48
N ARG A 347 -0.91 19.20 -4.12
CA ARG A 347 0.27 18.45 -3.72
C ARG A 347 0.79 18.96 -2.40
N PHE A 348 1.16 18.03 -1.54
CA PHE A 348 1.77 18.30 -0.25
C PHE A 348 3.29 18.18 -0.39
N ILE A 349 3.96 19.33 -0.44
CA ILE A 349 5.42 19.39 -0.57
C ILE A 349 6.01 19.51 0.84
N PHE A 350 6.78 18.51 1.25
CA PHE A 350 7.51 18.55 2.51
C PHE A 350 8.52 19.70 2.53
N GLN A 351 8.55 20.44 3.64
CA GLN A 351 9.46 21.55 3.83
C GLN A 351 10.55 21.21 4.84
N GLY A 352 11.67 20.70 4.32
CA GLY A 352 12.86 20.37 5.09
C GLY A 352 12.63 19.26 6.14
N ARG A 353 13.14 19.50 7.35
CA ARG A 353 13.11 18.54 8.46
C ARG A 353 11.81 18.51 9.26
N ASN A 354 10.77 19.24 8.89
CA ASN A 354 9.58 19.41 9.73
C ASN A 354 8.33 18.73 9.13
N ALA A 355 7.39 18.23 9.97
CA ALA A 355 6.24 17.40 9.53
C ALA A 355 5.11 18.28 8.98
N TYR A 356 5.51 19.33 8.29
CA TYR A 356 4.61 20.24 7.65
C TYR A 356 4.90 20.36 6.18
N PHE A 357 3.85 20.74 5.49
CA PHE A 357 3.75 20.75 4.06
C PHE A 357 3.45 22.17 3.61
N THR A 358 4.03 22.58 2.50
CA THR A 358 3.36 23.57 1.66
C THR A 358 2.39 22.84 0.78
N VAL A 359 1.16 23.32 0.72
CA VAL A 359 0.15 22.79 -0.19
C VAL A 359 0.14 23.67 -1.43
N VAL A 360 0.36 23.06 -2.59
CA VAL A 360 0.33 23.73 -3.90
C VAL A 360 -0.79 23.13 -4.75
N ASN A 361 -1.42 23.95 -5.57
CA ASN A 361 -2.42 23.49 -6.52
C ASN A 361 -1.73 23.08 -7.83
N HIS A 362 -2.25 22.08 -8.52
CA HIS A 362 -1.69 21.65 -9.80
C HIS A 362 -1.82 22.74 -10.88
N LYS A 363 -2.96 23.45 -10.92
CA LYS A 363 -3.20 24.53 -11.89
C LYS A 363 -2.24 25.72 -11.70
N ASN A 364 -1.97 26.09 -10.45
CA ASN A 364 -1.09 27.20 -10.11
C ASN A 364 -0.11 26.78 -9.02
N PRO A 365 1.01 26.14 -9.39
CA PRO A 365 1.97 25.57 -8.45
C PRO A 365 2.85 26.61 -7.73
N ASN A 366 2.50 27.91 -7.83
CA ASN A 366 3.24 28.97 -7.15
C ASN A 366 3.29 28.71 -5.64
N ASN A 367 4.52 28.70 -5.10
CA ASN A 367 4.77 28.34 -3.71
C ASN A 367 4.04 29.29 -2.76
N SER A 368 3.00 28.78 -2.09
CA SER A 368 2.41 29.45 -0.95
C SER A 368 3.39 29.41 0.23
N LYS A 369 3.55 30.51 0.97
CA LYS A 369 4.45 30.58 2.14
C LYS A 369 3.82 29.98 3.41
N TYR A 370 2.75 29.20 3.27
CA TYR A 370 1.99 28.67 4.39
C TYR A 370 2.37 27.22 4.66
N TYR A 371 2.56 26.92 5.93
CA TYR A 371 2.87 25.57 6.41
C TYR A 371 1.62 24.93 6.99
N TRP A 372 1.37 23.69 6.58
CA TRP A 372 0.20 22.90 6.92
C TRP A 372 0.63 21.59 7.54
N THR A 373 -0.15 21.04 8.47
CA THR A 373 0.00 19.69 9.02
C THR A 373 -1.25 18.86 8.71
N LEU A 374 -1.10 17.54 8.72
CA LEU A 374 -2.23 16.61 8.69
C LEU A 374 -2.42 16.02 10.07
N ASP A 375 -3.56 16.30 10.69
CA ASP A 375 -3.85 15.82 12.04
C ASP A 375 -4.95 14.76 11.97
N GLY A 376 -4.77 13.65 12.69
CA GLY A 376 -5.79 12.62 12.80
C GLY A 376 -6.89 13.05 13.78
N ALA A 377 -8.10 13.31 13.29
CA ALA A 377 -9.29 13.63 14.06
C ALA A 377 -10.25 12.42 14.06
N GLY A 378 -9.91 11.39 14.85
CA GLY A 378 -10.67 10.14 14.87
C GLY A 378 -10.33 9.26 13.66
N SER A 379 -11.33 8.91 12.85
CA SER A 379 -11.13 8.22 11.57
C SER A 379 -10.86 9.18 10.40
N ASP A 380 -10.93 10.49 10.65
CA ASP A 380 -10.79 11.54 9.65
C ASP A 380 -9.43 12.25 9.77
N ILE A 381 -9.02 12.92 8.70
CA ILE A 381 -7.79 13.73 8.64
C ILE A 381 -8.21 15.19 8.53
N SER A 382 -7.62 16.08 9.32
CA SER A 382 -7.76 17.53 9.18
C SER A 382 -6.50 18.16 8.61
N VAL A 383 -6.66 19.14 7.72
CA VAL A 383 -5.56 19.95 7.19
C VAL A 383 -5.47 21.25 8.00
N THR A 384 -4.47 21.36 8.87
CA THR A 384 -4.34 22.46 9.83
C THR A 384 -3.20 23.39 9.44
N ASN A 385 -3.45 24.69 9.43
CA ASN A 385 -2.44 25.71 9.22
C ASN A 385 -1.63 25.91 10.49
N LEU A 386 -0.31 25.76 10.43
CA LEU A 386 0.54 25.87 11.61
C LEU A 386 0.66 27.29 12.17
N SER A 387 0.47 28.32 11.36
CA SER A 387 0.64 29.71 11.81
C SER A 387 -0.60 30.25 12.53
N SER A 388 -1.78 29.80 12.13
CA SER A 388 -3.06 30.25 12.72
C SER A 388 -3.73 29.20 13.60
N SER A 389 -3.24 27.96 13.58
CA SER A 389 -3.93 26.78 14.14
C SER A 389 -5.34 26.60 13.58
N ASN A 390 -5.63 27.17 12.40
CA ASN A 390 -6.92 27.02 11.76
C ASN A 390 -6.97 25.79 10.86
N VAL A 391 -8.09 25.10 10.85
CA VAL A 391 -8.36 23.93 10.02
C VAL A 391 -9.12 24.36 8.76
N ILE A 392 -8.81 23.78 7.60
CA ILE A 392 -9.62 23.96 6.39
C ILE A 392 -10.97 23.25 6.62
N SER A 393 -12.09 23.94 6.42
CA SER A 393 -13.44 23.41 6.66
C SER A 393 -14.49 23.94 5.67
N TYR A 394 -15.52 23.14 5.40
CA TYR A 394 -16.64 23.52 4.54
C TYR A 394 -17.76 24.14 5.38
N VAL A 395 -18.11 25.40 5.14
CA VAL A 395 -19.19 26.07 5.88
C VAL A 395 -20.04 26.93 4.95
N ASN A 396 -21.35 26.63 4.92
CA ASN A 396 -22.35 27.41 4.17
C ASN A 396 -21.96 27.60 2.70
N GLY A 397 -21.60 26.52 2.01
CA GLY A 397 -21.26 26.59 0.58
C GLY A 397 -19.84 27.06 0.27
N ASN A 398 -18.99 27.30 1.28
CA ASN A 398 -17.68 27.92 1.08
C ASN A 398 -16.57 27.20 1.83
N ILE A 399 -15.34 27.22 1.29
CA ILE A 399 -14.12 26.83 2.00
C ILE A 399 -13.76 27.94 2.98
N LYS A 400 -13.56 27.61 4.26
CA LYS A 400 -13.12 28.56 5.30
C LYS A 400 -12.01 27.96 6.16
N ALA A 401 -11.20 28.84 6.76
CA ALA A 401 -10.27 28.46 7.83
C ALA A 401 -10.97 28.71 9.18
N LEU A 402 -11.20 27.67 9.97
CA LEU A 402 -11.83 27.76 11.30
C LEU A 402 -10.81 27.51 12.39
N SER A 403 -10.92 28.16 13.55
CA SER A 403 -10.03 27.91 14.68
C SER A 403 -10.08 26.45 15.13
N GLY A 404 -8.91 25.80 15.23
CA GLY A 404 -8.72 24.37 15.49
C GLY A 404 -9.13 23.85 16.87
N GLY A 405 -10.05 24.54 17.54
CA GLY A 405 -10.68 24.10 18.81
C GLY A 405 -12.18 23.81 18.69
N ALA A 406 -12.80 24.02 17.52
CA ALA A 406 -14.21 23.71 17.32
C ALA A 406 -14.37 22.21 17.02
N THR A 407 -14.94 21.47 17.97
CA THR A 407 -15.16 20.02 18.01
C THR A 407 -16.12 19.47 16.95
N ASP A 408 -16.42 20.21 15.88
CA ASP A 408 -17.36 19.77 14.85
C ASP A 408 -16.62 19.04 13.72
N THR A 409 -16.18 17.81 14.03
CA THR A 409 -15.46 16.92 13.09
C THR A 409 -16.24 16.66 11.80
N THR A 410 -17.54 16.96 11.75
CA THR A 410 -18.40 16.80 10.56
C THR A 410 -17.98 17.71 9.40
N ARG A 411 -17.33 18.85 9.68
CA ARG A 411 -17.02 19.88 8.67
C ARG A 411 -15.59 19.84 8.14
N HIS A 412 -14.79 18.86 8.57
CA HIS A 412 -13.37 18.79 8.25
C HIS A 412 -13.14 18.17 6.85
N TYR A 413 -12.20 18.73 6.09
CA TYR A 413 -11.79 18.14 4.83
C TYR A 413 -10.88 16.95 5.05
N VAL A 414 -11.27 15.81 4.52
CA VAL A 414 -10.46 14.60 4.49
C VAL A 414 -9.61 14.67 3.22
N ALA A 415 -8.29 14.55 3.35
CA ALA A 415 -7.48 14.16 2.22
C ALA A 415 -7.94 12.76 1.82
N VAL A 416 -8.58 12.62 0.65
CA VAL A 416 -9.14 11.33 0.21
C VAL A 416 -7.97 10.36 0.08
N THR A 417 -7.85 9.51 1.09
CA THR A 417 -6.93 8.39 1.16
C THR A 417 -7.84 7.24 1.55
N ASP A 418 -8.02 6.28 0.64
CA ASP A 418 -9.01 5.23 0.80
C ASP A 418 -8.77 4.47 2.12
N SER A 419 -9.83 4.39 2.94
CA SER A 419 -9.79 3.94 4.32
C SER A 419 -10.59 2.66 4.46
N SER A 420 -9.89 1.52 4.51
CA SER A 420 -10.46 0.33 5.14
C SER A 420 -9.61 -0.29 6.24
N SER A 421 -8.32 0.06 6.41
CA SER A 421 -7.51 -0.06 7.66
C SER A 421 -5.99 0.10 7.45
N PHE A 422 -5.56 0.99 6.55
CA PHE A 422 -4.16 1.26 6.15
C PHE A 422 -3.27 0.02 5.98
N PRO A 423 -3.30 -0.56 4.76
CA PRO A 423 -2.02 -0.66 4.06
C PRO A 423 -2.14 -0.25 2.58
N TYR A 424 -1.25 0.66 2.19
CA TYR A 424 -0.91 1.15 0.85
C TYR A 424 -1.77 2.29 0.28
N LEU A 425 -1.36 3.49 0.69
CA LEU A 425 -1.57 4.79 0.06
C LEU A 425 -1.74 4.70 -1.47
N GLN A 426 -2.99 4.72 -1.93
CA GLN A 426 -3.30 5.05 -3.31
C GLN A 426 -3.07 6.56 -3.49
N THR A 427 -1.95 6.91 -4.12
CA THR A 427 -1.81 8.21 -4.81
C THR A 427 -2.93 8.33 -5.85
N ILE A 428 -3.37 9.54 -6.22
CA ILE A 428 -4.52 9.90 -7.10
C ILE A 428 -4.80 9.11 -8.39
N GLN A 429 -4.01 8.11 -8.77
CA GLN A 429 -4.38 7.23 -9.87
C GLN A 429 -5.76 6.56 -9.71
N SER A 430 -6.43 6.63 -8.56
CA SER A 430 -7.79 6.14 -8.42
C SER A 430 -8.66 7.02 -7.50
N VAL A 431 -9.33 8.03 -8.07
CA VAL A 431 -10.79 7.90 -7.94
C VAL A 431 -11.07 6.55 -8.60
N PRO A 432 -11.54 5.52 -7.87
CA PRO A 432 -11.67 4.19 -8.43
C PRO A 432 -12.42 4.31 -9.76
N SER A 433 -11.68 4.06 -10.83
CA SER A 433 -12.18 4.10 -12.20
C SER A 433 -12.22 2.68 -12.70
N PHE A 434 -13.22 2.41 -13.52
CA PHE A 434 -13.56 1.09 -13.99
C PHE A 434 -13.49 1.09 -15.50
N ALA A 435 -12.87 0.06 -16.06
CA ALA A 435 -13.10 -0.28 -17.45
C ALA A 435 -14.47 -0.96 -17.54
N ILE A 436 -15.40 -0.37 -18.29
CA ILE A 436 -16.69 -0.99 -18.57
C ILE A 436 -16.47 -1.95 -19.75
N ILE A 437 -16.24 -3.23 -19.44
CA ILE A 437 -15.88 -4.24 -20.45
C ILE A 437 -17.13 -4.99 -20.90
N ASN A 438 -17.30 -5.10 -22.22
CA ASN A 438 -18.31 -5.97 -22.78
C ASN A 438 -17.91 -7.44 -22.56
N GLY A 439 -18.65 -8.16 -21.72
CA GLY A 439 -18.35 -9.56 -21.38
C GLY A 439 -18.33 -10.53 -22.56
N ARG A 440 -18.94 -10.18 -23.71
CA ARG A 440 -18.92 -11.00 -24.93
C ARG A 440 -17.69 -10.75 -25.81
N THR A 441 -17.28 -9.50 -25.96
CA THR A 441 -16.19 -9.11 -26.89
C THR A 441 -14.86 -8.88 -26.20
N GLY A 442 -14.85 -8.68 -24.88
CA GLY A 442 -13.66 -8.28 -24.12
C GLY A 442 -13.19 -6.84 -24.38
N MET A 443 -13.94 -6.07 -25.18
CA MET A 443 -13.61 -4.68 -25.51
C MET A 443 -14.19 -3.75 -24.43
N ALA A 444 -13.42 -2.74 -24.02
CA ALA A 444 -13.84 -1.72 -23.07
C ALA A 444 -14.57 -0.58 -23.79
N LEU A 445 -15.58 -0.01 -23.12
CA LEU A 445 -16.22 1.24 -23.52
C LEU A 445 -15.20 2.38 -23.43
N ALA A 446 -15.06 3.16 -24.50
CA ALA A 446 -14.01 4.17 -24.61
C ALA A 446 -14.53 5.49 -25.16
N PHE A 447 -14.10 6.59 -24.56
CA PHE A 447 -14.35 7.95 -25.05
C PHE A 447 -13.50 8.27 -26.29
N VAL A 448 -14.06 9.05 -27.22
CA VAL A 448 -13.39 9.53 -28.44
C VAL A 448 -13.14 11.03 -28.32
N PRO A 449 -11.91 11.47 -28.03
CA PRO A 449 -11.58 12.89 -27.94
C PRO A 449 -11.90 13.65 -29.23
N GLY A 450 -12.60 14.79 -29.10
CA GLY A 450 -12.89 15.69 -30.23
C GLY A 450 -14.06 15.27 -31.12
N ALA A 451 -14.71 14.15 -30.84
CA ALA A 451 -15.93 13.74 -31.55
C ALA A 451 -17.14 14.54 -31.06
N THR A 452 -17.86 15.20 -31.97
CA THR A 452 -19.09 15.94 -31.66
C THR A 452 -20.35 15.07 -31.68
N GLN A 453 -20.25 13.87 -32.24
CA GLN A 453 -21.26 12.79 -32.27
C GLN A 453 -20.52 11.46 -32.16
N GLN A 454 -21.15 10.43 -31.60
CA GLN A 454 -20.52 9.12 -31.37
C GLN A 454 -19.24 9.24 -30.54
N SER A 455 -19.28 10.04 -29.48
CA SER A 455 -18.13 10.27 -28.60
C SER A 455 -17.76 9.06 -27.73
N VAL A 456 -18.37 7.89 -27.98
CA VAL A 456 -18.08 6.61 -27.32
C VAL A 456 -17.94 5.50 -28.36
N LEU A 457 -16.90 4.66 -28.23
CA LEU A 457 -16.65 3.46 -29.03
C LEU A 457 -16.23 2.28 -28.13
N THR A 458 -15.85 1.15 -28.74
CA THR A 458 -15.23 0.03 -28.01
C THR A 458 -13.75 -0.13 -28.37
N ASP A 459 -12.91 -0.38 -27.38
CA ASP A 459 -11.45 -0.41 -27.51
C ASP A 459 -10.84 -1.56 -26.70
N SER A 460 -9.78 -2.16 -27.22
CA SER A 460 -9.00 -3.21 -26.56
C SER A 460 -8.03 -2.67 -25.50
N THR A 461 -7.73 -1.37 -25.51
CA THR A 461 -6.78 -0.72 -24.60
C THR A 461 -7.42 -0.31 -23.27
N PHE A 462 -7.99 -1.27 -22.54
CA PHE A 462 -8.77 -0.99 -21.33
C PHE A 462 -8.03 -0.19 -20.25
N ASN A 463 -6.68 -0.20 -20.22
CA ASN A 463 -5.88 0.62 -19.30
C ASN A 463 -5.70 2.09 -19.73
N SER A 464 -6.14 2.48 -20.93
CA SER A 464 -6.10 3.87 -21.38
C SER A 464 -7.15 4.70 -20.65
N TYR A 465 -6.85 5.96 -20.30
CA TYR A 465 -7.79 6.85 -19.63
C TYR A 465 -9.08 7.09 -20.40
N ARG A 466 -9.06 6.98 -21.74
CA ARG A 466 -10.30 7.02 -22.53
C ARG A 466 -11.24 5.84 -22.22
N CYS A 467 -10.71 4.70 -21.77
CA CYS A 467 -11.48 3.51 -21.40
C CYS A 467 -11.83 3.43 -19.91
N GLN A 468 -11.43 4.41 -19.11
CA GLN A 468 -11.60 4.42 -17.66
C GLN A 468 -12.76 5.34 -17.28
N TRP A 469 -13.68 4.85 -16.47
CA TRP A 469 -14.90 5.55 -16.07
C TRP A 469 -15.08 5.60 -14.56
N ILE A 470 -15.44 6.76 -14.02
CA ILE A 470 -15.68 7.02 -12.61
C ILE A 470 -17.19 6.95 -12.35
N PHE A 471 -17.59 6.31 -11.25
CA PHE A 471 -18.99 6.25 -10.82
C PHE A 471 -19.19 7.21 -9.66
N GLN A 472 -19.84 8.34 -9.91
CA GLN A 472 -20.19 9.33 -8.88
C GLN A 472 -21.65 9.18 -8.49
N GLN A 473 -21.95 8.85 -7.23
CA GLN A 473 -23.33 8.84 -6.75
C GLN A 473 -23.90 10.27 -6.76
N VAL A 474 -24.99 10.49 -7.49
CA VAL A 474 -25.61 11.82 -7.67
C VAL A 474 -26.98 11.95 -6.99
N GLY A 475 -27.55 10.84 -6.52
CA GLY A 475 -28.80 10.85 -5.79
C GLY A 475 -29.37 9.46 -5.55
N LEU A 476 -30.64 9.42 -5.15
CA LEU A 476 -31.45 8.22 -5.09
C LEU A 476 -32.58 8.31 -6.12
N ASP A 477 -33.02 7.18 -6.66
CA ASP A 477 -34.21 7.09 -7.50
C ASP A 477 -35.51 7.03 -6.66
N SER A 478 -36.66 6.85 -7.32
CA SER A 478 -37.96 6.74 -6.64
C SER A 478 -38.12 5.50 -5.74
N GLU A 479 -37.18 4.56 -5.80
CA GLU A 479 -37.15 3.35 -4.97
C GLU A 479 -36.01 3.40 -3.94
N ASP A 480 -35.48 4.59 -3.63
CA ASP A 480 -34.35 4.81 -2.72
C ASP A 480 -33.06 4.09 -3.12
N ARG A 481 -32.89 3.77 -4.42
CA ARG A 481 -31.68 3.12 -4.93
C ARG A 481 -30.68 4.17 -5.44
N PRO A 482 -29.36 3.93 -5.29
CA PRO A 482 -28.37 4.89 -5.72
C PRO A 482 -28.37 5.08 -7.24
N THR A 483 -28.29 6.33 -7.68
CA THR A 483 -28.08 6.73 -9.07
C THR A 483 -26.70 7.33 -9.23
N PHE A 484 -26.07 7.07 -10.37
CA PHE A 484 -24.68 7.42 -10.64
C PHE A 484 -24.54 8.25 -11.91
N ALA A 485 -23.69 9.27 -11.89
CA ALA A 485 -23.07 9.79 -13.10
C ALA A 485 -21.86 8.89 -13.43
N ILE A 486 -21.77 8.44 -14.69
CA ILE A 486 -20.64 7.62 -15.18
C ILE A 486 -19.73 8.54 -16.00
N ILE A 487 -18.64 8.99 -15.39
CA ILE A 487 -17.80 10.08 -15.89
C ILE A 487 -16.53 9.51 -16.52
N ASN A 488 -16.21 9.90 -17.76
CA ASN A 488 -14.99 9.46 -18.41
C ASN A 488 -13.77 10.14 -17.76
N LYS A 489 -12.76 9.34 -17.40
CA LYS A 489 -11.55 9.83 -16.71
C LYS A 489 -10.71 10.80 -17.56
N LEU A 490 -10.74 10.63 -18.89
CA LEU A 490 -9.97 11.47 -19.81
C LEU A 490 -10.63 12.82 -20.08
N SER A 491 -11.96 12.90 -20.19
CA SER A 491 -12.64 14.10 -20.67
C SER A 491 -13.53 14.81 -19.66
N ASP A 492 -13.81 14.18 -18.52
CA ASP A 492 -14.80 14.65 -17.53
C ASP A 492 -16.24 14.65 -18.08
N ASN A 493 -16.47 14.10 -19.28
CA ASN A 493 -17.80 13.95 -19.86
C ASN A 493 -18.54 12.78 -19.19
N VAL A 494 -19.83 12.96 -18.94
CA VAL A 494 -20.72 11.90 -18.46
C VAL A 494 -21.28 11.11 -19.61
N LEU A 495 -21.44 9.81 -19.39
CA LEU A 495 -22.23 8.96 -20.24
C LEU A 495 -23.66 9.52 -20.27
N ASP A 496 -24.18 9.80 -21.47
CA ASP A 496 -25.49 10.38 -21.72
C ASP A 496 -26.26 9.45 -22.64
N HIS A 497 -27.48 9.09 -22.23
CA HIS A 497 -28.43 8.42 -23.11
C HIS A 497 -29.37 9.43 -23.78
N TRP A 498 -28.90 10.04 -24.87
CA TRP A 498 -29.59 11.12 -25.56
C TRP A 498 -31.00 10.71 -26.05
N GLY A 499 -32.01 10.99 -25.21
CA GLY A 499 -33.42 10.79 -25.50
C GLY A 499 -33.82 9.37 -25.92
N GLY A 500 -33.09 8.33 -25.51
CA GLY A 500 -33.42 6.95 -25.90
C GLY A 500 -32.66 6.37 -27.09
N THR A 501 -31.85 7.18 -27.79
CA THR A 501 -31.45 6.88 -29.18
C THR A 501 -30.01 6.40 -29.32
N ALA A 502 -29.09 6.98 -28.54
CA ALA A 502 -27.67 6.67 -28.58
C ALA A 502 -27.04 6.96 -27.22
N ILE A 503 -25.99 6.20 -26.90
CA ILE A 503 -25.13 6.49 -25.75
C ILE A 503 -23.95 7.32 -26.24
N GLU A 504 -23.81 8.51 -25.68
CA GLU A 504 -22.70 9.42 -25.95
C GLU A 504 -22.00 9.81 -24.64
N ALA A 505 -20.93 10.58 -24.74
CA ALA A 505 -20.25 11.19 -23.60
C ALA A 505 -20.29 12.71 -23.77
N LEU A 506 -21.08 13.38 -22.94
CA LEU A 506 -21.38 14.82 -23.01
C LEU A 506 -21.06 15.55 -21.69
N ASN A 507 -21.17 16.87 -21.67
CA ASN A 507 -20.89 17.67 -20.48
C ASN A 507 -21.91 17.37 -19.37
N ASP A 508 -21.44 17.16 -18.15
CA ASP A 508 -22.32 16.86 -17.00
C ASP A 508 -23.21 18.05 -16.61
N ASP A 509 -24.51 17.90 -16.88
CA ASP A 509 -25.60 18.59 -16.22
C ASP A 509 -26.20 17.68 -15.13
N PRO A 510 -25.96 17.98 -13.83
CA PRO A 510 -26.45 17.14 -12.74
C PRO A 510 -27.98 17.13 -12.62
N ASN A 511 -28.69 18.06 -13.26
CA ASN A 511 -30.15 18.08 -13.28
C ASN A 511 -30.74 17.26 -14.43
N ASP A 512 -29.92 16.88 -15.41
CA ASP A 512 -30.38 16.08 -16.54
C ASP A 512 -30.55 14.61 -16.10
N PRO A 513 -31.77 14.05 -16.16
CA PRO A 513 -31.98 12.64 -15.85
C PRO A 513 -31.25 11.68 -16.80
N HIS A 514 -30.91 12.10 -18.03
CA HIS A 514 -30.22 11.25 -19.01
C HIS A 514 -28.74 11.00 -18.68
N HIS A 515 -28.15 11.79 -17.78
CA HIS A 515 -26.81 11.59 -17.25
C HIS A 515 -26.76 10.63 -16.06
N ARG A 516 -27.93 10.14 -15.62
CA ARG A 516 -28.08 9.34 -14.40
C ARG A 516 -28.31 7.89 -14.74
N TRP A 517 -27.39 7.07 -14.29
CA TRP A 517 -27.37 5.64 -14.54
C TRP A 517 -27.68 4.89 -13.25
N ARG A 518 -28.41 3.80 -13.42
CA ARG A 518 -28.53 2.78 -12.39
C ARG A 518 -27.62 1.62 -12.75
N VAL A 519 -26.79 1.24 -11.79
CA VAL A 519 -26.06 -0.02 -11.87
C VAL A 519 -26.96 -1.08 -11.28
N ALA A 520 -27.46 -1.98 -12.13
CA ALA A 520 -28.20 -3.14 -11.68
C ALA A 520 -27.30 -4.38 -11.80
N ALA A 521 -27.14 -5.11 -10.69
CA ALA A 521 -26.71 -6.49 -10.77
C ALA A 521 -27.83 -7.23 -11.49
N VAL A 522 -27.55 -7.82 -12.65
CA VAL A 522 -28.55 -8.60 -13.37
C VAL A 522 -28.84 -9.87 -12.54
N PRO A 523 -30.06 -10.02 -11.99
CA PRO A 523 -30.49 -11.33 -11.56
C PRO A 523 -30.49 -12.22 -12.80
N GLN A 524 -30.14 -13.49 -12.68
CA GLN A 524 -30.02 -14.41 -13.82
C GLN A 524 -31.34 -14.65 -14.60
N GLU A 525 -32.40 -13.89 -14.35
CA GLU A 525 -33.69 -13.95 -15.04
C GLU A 525 -34.22 -12.56 -15.44
N ARG A 526 -34.94 -12.57 -16.58
CA ARG A 526 -35.43 -11.43 -17.37
C ARG A 526 -36.14 -10.36 -16.54
N ASP A 527 -35.68 -9.12 -16.65
CA ASP A 527 -36.45 -7.93 -16.31
C ASP A 527 -37.16 -7.39 -17.58
N PRO A 528 -38.50 -7.24 -17.59
CA PRO A 528 -39.28 -6.72 -18.71
C PRO A 528 -39.46 -5.19 -18.75
N ASP A 529 -38.99 -4.44 -17.74
CA ASP A 529 -39.32 -3.01 -17.61
C ASP A 529 -38.21 -2.11 -18.17
N GLY A 530 -38.51 -1.45 -19.29
CA GLY A 530 -37.58 -0.70 -20.14
C GLY A 530 -36.97 0.57 -19.53
N VAL A 531 -36.07 0.41 -18.56
CA VAL A 531 -35.05 1.41 -18.18
C VAL A 531 -33.72 1.00 -18.83
N ASP A 532 -33.01 1.95 -19.42
CA ASP A 532 -31.68 1.70 -20.00
C ASP A 532 -30.69 1.30 -18.90
N THR A 533 -30.41 0.00 -18.82
CA THR A 533 -29.65 -0.61 -17.74
C THR A 533 -28.27 -1.00 -18.25
N ILE A 534 -27.22 -0.42 -17.68
CA ILE A 534 -25.87 -0.95 -17.85
C ILE A 534 -25.72 -2.12 -16.88
N SER A 535 -25.80 -3.32 -17.44
CA SER A 535 -25.55 -4.57 -16.73
C SER A 535 -24.06 -4.73 -16.49
N LEU A 536 -23.63 -4.55 -15.23
CA LEU A 536 -22.29 -4.96 -14.80
C LEU A 536 -22.38 -6.37 -14.21
N ASP A 537 -21.58 -7.29 -14.75
CA ASP A 537 -21.34 -8.59 -14.16
C ASP A 537 -20.52 -8.36 -12.87
N THR A 538 -21.17 -8.48 -11.71
CA THR A 538 -20.66 -8.00 -10.41
C THR A 538 -20.05 -9.11 -9.56
N ASP A 539 -19.35 -10.07 -10.18
CA ASP A 539 -18.66 -11.16 -9.46
C ASP A 539 -17.26 -10.77 -8.92
N LEU A 540 -16.94 -9.48 -8.81
CA LEU A 540 -15.66 -9.02 -8.22
C LEU A 540 -15.81 -7.77 -7.33
N SER A 541 -16.64 -7.83 -6.27
CA SER A 541 -16.50 -6.92 -5.12
C SER A 541 -17.15 -7.46 -3.84
N GLU A 542 -16.33 -7.64 -2.79
CA GLU A 542 -16.60 -7.85 -1.34
C GLU A 542 -16.75 -9.27 -0.75
N PRO A 543 -16.34 -9.48 0.53
CA PRO A 543 -15.81 -10.75 1.00
C PRO A 543 -16.91 -11.73 1.41
N TYR A 544 -17.01 -12.84 0.68
CA TYR A 544 -17.73 -14.04 1.07
C TYR A 544 -17.10 -14.69 2.32
N GLN A 545 -17.36 -14.14 3.50
CA GLN A 545 -17.12 -14.79 4.78
C GLN A 545 -18.45 -14.87 5.54
N ASN A 546 -18.79 -16.09 5.96
CA ASN A 546 -19.97 -16.49 6.73
C ASN A 546 -21.23 -16.88 5.93
N SER A 547 -21.14 -18.00 5.21
CA SER A 547 -22.08 -19.13 5.42
C SER A 547 -21.74 -20.31 4.50
N HIS A 548 -22.03 -21.52 4.99
CA HIS A 548 -21.94 -22.82 4.31
C HIS A 548 -20.60 -23.57 4.36
N LEU A 549 -20.42 -24.22 5.52
CA LEU A 549 -19.81 -25.53 5.63
C LEU A 549 -20.69 -26.55 4.87
N VAL A 550 -20.52 -26.64 3.55
CA VAL A 550 -21.04 -27.76 2.75
C VAL A 550 -19.84 -28.45 2.11
N VAL A 551 -19.42 -29.55 2.73
CA VAL A 551 -18.56 -30.55 2.10
C VAL A 551 -19.33 -31.17 0.94
N LYS A 552 -19.31 -30.56 -0.25
CA LYS A 552 -19.69 -31.24 -1.49
C LYS A 552 -18.51 -32.10 -1.92
N ARG A 553 -18.57 -33.38 -1.58
CA ARG A 553 -17.74 -34.42 -2.19
C ARG A 553 -17.97 -34.43 -3.71
N SER A 554 -16.91 -34.62 -4.47
CA SER A 554 -16.95 -34.82 -5.92
C SER A 554 -17.97 -35.91 -6.31
N PRO A 555 -18.61 -35.84 -7.50
CA PRO A 555 -19.53 -36.88 -7.96
C PRO A 555 -18.78 -38.21 -8.12
N GLY A 556 -18.93 -39.09 -7.13
CA GLY A 556 -18.37 -40.43 -7.17
C GLY A 556 -19.08 -41.27 -8.22
N GLY A 557 -18.31 -41.81 -9.18
CA GLY A 557 -18.76 -42.82 -10.11
C GLY A 557 -19.36 -44.04 -9.38
N LYS A 558 -20.43 -44.58 -9.97
CA LYS A 558 -21.19 -45.74 -9.47
C LYS A 558 -20.25 -46.91 -9.13
N LYS A 559 -20.19 -47.30 -7.86
CA LYS A 559 -19.72 -48.64 -7.45
C LYS A 559 -20.75 -49.35 -6.59
N GLY A 560 -20.95 -50.61 -6.96
CA GLY A 560 -21.99 -51.49 -6.48
C GLY A 560 -21.85 -51.89 -5.01
N LYS A 561 -22.94 -52.50 -4.54
CA LYS A 561 -23.15 -53.01 -3.18
C LYS A 561 -22.08 -54.04 -2.81
N GLY A 562 -21.24 -53.71 -1.83
CA GLY A 562 -20.29 -54.65 -1.20
C GLY A 562 -19.96 -54.19 0.22
N LYS A 563 -20.20 -55.07 1.20
CA LYS A 563 -20.08 -54.84 2.65
C LYS A 563 -18.69 -54.32 3.07
N THR A 564 -18.65 -53.20 3.80
CA THR A 564 -17.45 -52.67 4.46
C THR A 564 -17.22 -53.38 5.79
N LYS A 565 -16.08 -54.09 5.89
CA LYS A 565 -15.41 -54.37 7.16
C LYS A 565 -14.66 -53.10 7.58
N SER A 566 -14.81 -52.70 8.83
CA SER A 566 -14.03 -51.65 9.49
C SER A 566 -12.55 -52.06 9.52
N ASN A 567 -11.69 -51.27 8.88
CA ASN A 567 -10.25 -51.30 9.11
C ASN A 567 -9.86 -49.97 9.78
N PRO A 568 -9.34 -49.96 11.02
CA PRO A 568 -8.88 -48.76 11.69
C PRO A 568 -7.38 -48.62 11.47
N ASP A 569 -6.95 -47.83 10.48
CA ASP A 569 -5.54 -47.43 10.37
C ASP A 569 -5.42 -45.99 9.87
N HIS A 570 -4.51 -45.26 10.54
CA HIS A 570 -4.01 -43.91 10.29
C HIS A 570 -4.84 -42.70 10.73
N ILE A 571 -4.83 -42.43 12.04
CA ILE A 571 -4.76 -41.06 12.57
C ILE A 571 -3.34 -40.89 13.16
N PRO A 572 -2.50 -39.96 12.65
CA PRO A 572 -1.21 -39.69 13.28
C PRO A 572 -1.40 -39.06 14.66
N THR A 573 -0.82 -39.69 15.68
CA THR A 573 -1.02 -39.38 17.11
C THR A 573 -0.15 -38.24 17.64
N ASN A 574 0.40 -37.34 16.81
CA ASN A 574 1.41 -36.38 17.28
C ASN A 574 1.32 -34.98 16.63
N ALA A 575 0.49 -34.09 17.21
CA ALA A 575 0.35 -32.70 16.78
C ALA A 575 1.62 -31.83 16.97
N ARG A 576 2.59 -32.28 17.77
CA ARG A 576 3.87 -31.58 17.99
C ARG A 576 4.82 -31.65 16.79
N ILE A 577 4.69 -32.66 15.93
CA ILE A 577 5.56 -32.82 14.76
C ILE A 577 5.25 -31.75 13.70
N THR A 578 3.98 -31.37 13.57
CA THR A 578 3.53 -30.38 12.58
C THR A 578 3.95 -28.93 12.84
N GLN A 579 4.35 -28.54 14.06
CA GLN A 579 4.76 -27.15 14.36
C GLN A 579 6.23 -26.86 14.03
N VAL A 580 7.12 -27.86 14.10
CA VAL A 580 8.55 -27.68 13.83
C VAL A 580 8.86 -27.70 12.34
N ASP A 581 8.03 -28.42 11.57
CA ASP A 581 8.24 -28.64 10.15
C ASP A 581 7.61 -27.55 9.26
N GLU A 582 6.78 -26.69 9.85
CA GLU A 582 6.01 -25.65 9.16
C GLU A 582 6.88 -24.65 8.37
N PRO A 583 7.95 -24.06 8.97
CA PRO A 583 8.80 -23.11 8.25
C PRO A 583 9.53 -23.75 7.07
N VAL A 584 9.96 -25.01 7.22
CA VAL A 584 10.68 -25.75 6.17
C VAL A 584 9.76 -26.04 4.98
N ILE A 585 8.52 -26.47 5.24
CA ILE A 585 7.53 -26.70 4.18
C ILE A 585 7.17 -25.38 3.48
N ALA A 586 6.98 -24.29 4.25
CA ALA A 586 6.70 -22.97 3.70
C ALA A 586 7.84 -22.48 2.79
N GLU A 587 9.10 -22.69 3.20
CA GLU A 587 10.27 -22.33 2.41
C GLU A 587 10.33 -23.09 1.09
N ILE A 588 10.13 -24.42 1.12
CA ILE A 588 10.11 -25.27 -0.08
C ILE A 588 9.00 -24.83 -1.05
N PHE A 589 7.77 -24.58 -0.56
CA PHE A 589 6.72 -24.02 -1.42
C PHE A 589 7.07 -22.63 -1.94
N GLY A 590 7.73 -21.80 -1.15
CA GLY A 590 8.23 -20.50 -1.60
C GLY A 590 9.14 -20.64 -2.83
N ARG A 591 10.04 -21.63 -2.84
CA ARG A 591 10.90 -21.95 -3.99
C ARG A 591 10.09 -22.41 -5.20
N LEU A 592 9.18 -23.38 -5.02
CA LEU A 592 8.32 -23.86 -6.12
C LEU A 592 7.41 -22.77 -6.69
N ILE A 593 6.85 -21.90 -5.86
CA ILE A 593 6.05 -20.75 -6.29
C ILE A 593 6.90 -19.81 -7.15
N ASN A 594 8.17 -19.60 -6.81
CA ASN A 594 9.08 -18.76 -7.60
C ASN A 594 9.39 -19.35 -8.99
N GLU A 595 9.22 -20.67 -9.18
CA GLU A 595 9.36 -21.32 -10.49
C GLU A 595 8.14 -21.11 -11.39
N TRP A 596 7.02 -20.58 -10.86
CA TRP A 596 5.83 -20.28 -11.65
C TRP A 596 6.11 -19.25 -12.74
N ALA A 597 6.21 -19.68 -13.99
CA ALA A 597 6.56 -18.85 -15.15
C ALA A 597 5.34 -18.29 -15.90
N GLU A 598 4.11 -18.74 -15.60
CA GLU A 598 2.94 -18.40 -16.41
C GLU A 598 2.30 -17.08 -15.98
N ASP A 599 2.29 -16.11 -16.91
CA ASP A 599 1.59 -14.83 -16.76
C ASP A 599 0.06 -14.96 -17.02
N GLN A 600 -0.36 -16.07 -17.62
CA GLN A 600 -1.76 -16.39 -17.92
C GLN A 600 -1.96 -17.91 -17.98
N LEU A 601 -3.11 -18.40 -17.53
CA LEU A 601 -3.52 -19.78 -17.79
C LEU A 601 -4.34 -19.81 -19.10
N PRO A 602 -3.99 -20.63 -20.11
CA PRO A 602 -4.78 -20.76 -21.33
C PRO A 602 -6.23 -21.17 -21.06
N SER A 603 -7.18 -20.75 -21.88
CA SER A 603 -8.60 -21.09 -21.69
C SER A 603 -8.86 -22.60 -21.72
N ASP A 604 -8.01 -23.38 -22.38
CA ASP A 604 -8.06 -24.84 -22.45
C ASP A 604 -7.17 -25.55 -21.41
N THR A 605 -6.75 -24.83 -20.35
CA THR A 605 -5.90 -25.36 -19.28
C THR A 605 -6.43 -26.71 -18.76
N ARG A 606 -5.61 -27.75 -18.89
CA ARG A 606 -5.91 -29.11 -18.42
C ARG A 606 -5.28 -29.36 -17.06
N ALA A 607 -5.80 -30.37 -16.37
CA ALA A 607 -5.21 -30.83 -15.13
C ALA A 607 -3.79 -31.33 -15.38
N ARG A 608 -2.81 -30.82 -14.64
CA ARG A 608 -1.40 -31.23 -14.71
C ARG A 608 -0.65 -30.87 -13.42
N GLN A 609 0.41 -31.62 -13.14
CA GLN A 609 1.43 -31.22 -12.17
C GLN A 609 2.27 -30.12 -12.80
N TYR A 610 2.31 -28.94 -12.18
CA TYR A 610 3.02 -27.78 -12.70
C TYR A 610 4.49 -27.81 -12.29
N ALA A 611 4.74 -27.98 -10.99
CA ALA A 611 6.07 -28.09 -10.42
C ALA A 611 6.04 -29.09 -9.27
N SER A 612 7.15 -29.79 -9.04
CA SER A 612 7.30 -30.75 -7.95
C SER A 612 8.74 -30.89 -7.56
N THR A 613 8.96 -31.36 -6.33
CA THR A 613 10.29 -31.62 -5.82
C THR A 613 10.29 -32.84 -4.90
N ASP A 614 11.48 -33.39 -4.69
CA ASP A 614 11.77 -34.47 -3.76
C ASP A 614 12.89 -34.05 -2.80
N ARG A 615 13.22 -34.90 -1.82
CA ARG A 615 14.28 -34.61 -0.86
C ARG A 615 15.63 -34.34 -1.52
N THR A 616 15.99 -35.13 -2.52
CA THR A 616 17.31 -35.05 -3.14
C THR A 616 17.47 -33.68 -3.78
N GLU A 617 16.46 -33.23 -4.52
CA GLU A 617 16.45 -31.89 -5.09
C GLU A 617 16.44 -30.80 -4.02
N VAL A 618 15.57 -30.88 -3.01
CA VAL A 618 15.51 -29.86 -1.93
C VAL A 618 16.86 -29.69 -1.23
N GLN A 619 17.55 -30.79 -0.92
CA GLN A 619 18.83 -30.76 -0.24
C GLN A 619 19.98 -30.34 -1.16
N GLN A 620 20.00 -30.80 -2.42
CA GLN A 620 21.11 -30.52 -3.35
C GLN A 620 20.98 -29.17 -4.03
N ARG A 621 19.77 -28.82 -4.49
CA ARG A 621 19.51 -27.63 -5.30
C ARG A 621 19.23 -26.39 -4.45
N TRP A 622 18.52 -26.54 -3.34
CA TRP A 622 18.13 -25.41 -2.48
C TRP A 622 18.87 -25.36 -1.14
N HIS A 623 19.69 -26.38 -0.85
CA HIS A 623 20.47 -26.47 0.38
C HIS A 623 19.62 -26.40 1.67
N ILE A 624 18.34 -26.81 1.59
CA ILE A 624 17.44 -26.84 2.74
C ILE A 624 17.63 -28.17 3.47
N GLN A 625 18.04 -28.11 4.74
CA GLN A 625 18.16 -29.31 5.57
C GLN A 625 16.78 -29.76 6.06
N LEU A 626 16.35 -30.95 5.64
CA LEU A 626 15.09 -31.52 6.08
C LEU A 626 15.17 -32.08 7.51
N PRO A 627 14.27 -31.68 8.42
CA PRO A 627 14.07 -32.37 9.69
C PRO A 627 13.79 -33.86 9.48
N ARG A 628 14.25 -34.70 10.42
CA ARG A 628 14.04 -36.17 10.36
C ARG A 628 12.57 -36.56 10.24
N ALA A 629 11.66 -35.73 10.75
CA ALA A 629 10.21 -35.93 10.64
C ALA A 629 9.71 -35.80 9.19
N LEU A 630 10.31 -34.92 8.39
CA LEU A 630 9.98 -34.74 6.97
C LEU A 630 10.63 -35.78 6.06
N ALA A 631 11.68 -36.46 6.52
CA ALA A 631 12.44 -37.42 5.70
C ALA A 631 11.63 -38.68 5.30
N VAL A 632 10.56 -39.01 6.03
CA VAL A 632 9.77 -40.21 5.73
C VAL A 632 8.87 -39.95 4.53
N GLY A 633 9.16 -40.61 3.40
CA GLY A 633 8.39 -40.47 2.16
C GLY A 633 8.79 -39.28 1.29
N SER A 634 9.82 -38.52 1.68
CA SER A 634 10.32 -37.37 0.93
C SER A 634 11.10 -37.73 -0.33
N ASP A 635 11.54 -38.98 -0.46
CA ASP A 635 12.25 -39.49 -1.64
C ASP A 635 11.30 -39.85 -2.80
N ARG A 636 9.99 -39.63 -2.64
CA ARG A 636 9.00 -39.89 -3.68
C ARG A 636 8.86 -38.67 -4.58
N ASP A 637 8.85 -38.88 -5.89
CA ASP A 637 8.48 -37.84 -6.84
C ASP A 637 7.07 -37.29 -6.53
N GLY A 638 6.93 -35.97 -6.59
CA GLY A 638 5.72 -35.27 -6.17
C GLY A 638 5.52 -35.22 -4.64
N TRP A 639 6.57 -35.37 -3.84
CA TRP A 639 6.48 -35.22 -2.38
C TRP A 639 5.92 -33.86 -1.98
N ILE A 640 6.46 -32.78 -2.56
CA ILE A 640 5.87 -31.45 -2.50
C ILE A 640 5.67 -30.98 -3.94
N ARG A 641 4.46 -30.54 -4.28
CA ARG A 641 4.11 -30.16 -5.65
C ARG A 641 3.05 -29.08 -5.72
N ILE A 642 3.01 -28.40 -6.86
CA ILE A 642 1.95 -27.47 -7.26
C ILE A 642 1.23 -28.09 -8.44
N ASP A 643 -0.06 -28.34 -8.28
CA ASP A 643 -0.92 -28.93 -9.30
C ASP A 643 -1.92 -27.89 -9.83
N ILE A 644 -2.21 -27.96 -11.12
CA ILE A 644 -3.37 -27.30 -11.74
C ILE A 644 -4.44 -28.37 -11.91
N GLN A 645 -5.66 -28.17 -11.38
CA GLN A 645 -6.73 -29.17 -11.42
C GLN A 645 -7.55 -29.14 -12.72
N GLY A 646 -7.16 -28.29 -13.68
CA GLY A 646 -7.86 -28.04 -14.93
C GLY A 646 -8.90 -26.94 -14.82
N ALA A 647 -9.29 -26.40 -15.98
CA ALA A 647 -10.27 -25.33 -16.06
C ALA A 647 -11.70 -25.87 -15.91
N TYR A 648 -12.50 -25.21 -15.08
CA TYR A 648 -13.93 -25.45 -14.92
C TYR A 648 -14.71 -24.13 -15.03
N ASN A 649 -16.01 -24.24 -15.32
CA ASN A 649 -16.89 -23.09 -15.32
C ASN A 649 -17.35 -22.86 -13.88
N GLU A 650 -16.99 -21.73 -13.30
CA GLU A 650 -17.47 -21.33 -11.97
C GLU A 650 -18.89 -20.73 -12.09
N SER A 651 -19.07 -19.87 -13.10
CA SER A 651 -20.35 -19.30 -13.52
C SER A 651 -20.41 -19.24 -15.06
N PRO A 652 -21.59 -19.02 -15.68
CA PRO A 652 -21.70 -18.91 -17.14
C PRO A 652 -20.78 -17.81 -17.69
N GLY A 653 -19.85 -18.19 -18.57
CA GLY A 653 -18.88 -17.25 -19.16
C GLY A 653 -17.58 -17.09 -18.38
N VAL A 654 -17.56 -17.41 -17.08
CA VAL A 654 -16.35 -17.35 -16.24
C VAL A 654 -15.73 -18.74 -16.12
N ARG A 655 -14.55 -18.89 -16.72
CA ARG A 655 -13.73 -20.10 -16.61
C ARG A 655 -12.56 -19.83 -15.69
N VAL A 656 -12.38 -20.72 -14.71
CA VAL A 656 -11.29 -20.64 -13.74
C VAL A 656 -10.58 -21.98 -13.64
N ALA A 657 -9.35 -21.98 -13.16
CA ALA A 657 -8.61 -23.18 -12.81
C ALA A 657 -8.18 -23.10 -11.35
N ASN A 658 -8.29 -24.21 -10.63
CA ASN A 658 -7.80 -24.31 -9.27
C ASN A 658 -6.32 -24.74 -9.28
N VAL A 659 -5.46 -23.95 -8.66
CA VAL A 659 -4.05 -24.23 -8.43
C VAL A 659 -3.86 -24.62 -6.98
N GLN A 660 -3.23 -25.76 -6.73
CA GLN A 660 -3.16 -26.36 -5.41
C GLN A 660 -1.72 -26.74 -5.04
N GLY A 661 -1.25 -26.28 -3.89
CA GLY A 661 -0.03 -26.80 -3.27
C GLY A 661 -0.32 -28.07 -2.47
N GLN A 662 0.43 -29.14 -2.71
CA GLN A 662 0.30 -30.43 -2.04
C GLN A 662 1.60 -30.86 -1.37
N TRP A 663 1.48 -31.38 -0.15
CA TRP A 663 2.54 -32.10 0.55
C TRP A 663 2.05 -33.52 0.86
N GLY A 664 2.65 -34.50 0.18
CA GLY A 664 2.13 -35.87 0.11
C GLY A 664 0.72 -35.88 -0.47
N THR A 665 -0.27 -36.30 0.33
CA THR A 665 -1.69 -36.29 -0.05
C THR A 665 -2.46 -35.09 0.51
N ARG A 666 -1.78 -34.19 1.24
CA ARG A 666 -2.43 -33.07 1.94
C ARG A 666 -2.36 -31.80 1.10
N THR A 667 -3.50 -31.14 0.95
CA THR A 667 -3.57 -29.77 0.43
C THR A 667 -3.02 -28.80 1.45
N VAL A 668 -2.02 -28.02 1.08
CA VAL A 668 -1.40 -27.00 1.92
C VAL A 668 -1.95 -25.61 1.60
N PHE A 669 -2.14 -25.31 0.32
CA PHE A 669 -2.84 -24.10 -0.13
C PHE A 669 -3.64 -24.37 -1.40
N HIS A 670 -4.57 -23.48 -1.72
CA HIS A 670 -5.27 -23.46 -3.00
C HIS A 670 -5.53 -22.01 -3.44
N VAL A 671 -5.55 -21.78 -4.76
CA VAL A 671 -5.82 -20.49 -5.40
C VAL A 671 -6.66 -20.74 -6.64
N VAL A 672 -7.76 -20.01 -6.80
CA VAL A 672 -8.59 -20.04 -8.01
C VAL A 672 -8.13 -18.92 -8.94
N ILE A 673 -7.83 -19.26 -10.20
CA ILE A 673 -7.26 -18.33 -11.18
C ILE A 673 -8.14 -18.32 -12.44
N PRO A 674 -8.62 -17.15 -12.90
CA PRO A 674 -9.28 -17.02 -14.21
C PRO A 674 -8.42 -17.54 -15.35
N VAL A 675 -9.02 -18.29 -16.28
CA VAL A 675 -8.32 -18.79 -17.48
C VAL A 675 -8.69 -17.97 -18.71
N GLY A 676 -7.74 -17.83 -19.64
CA GLY A 676 -7.87 -16.99 -20.84
C GLY A 676 -7.58 -15.51 -20.61
N ILE A 677 -7.23 -15.11 -19.39
CA ILE A 677 -6.94 -13.71 -19.02
C ILE A 677 -5.48 -13.62 -18.54
N ARG A 678 -4.75 -12.59 -18.99
CA ARG A 678 -3.41 -12.28 -18.51
C ARG A 678 -3.49 -11.53 -17.18
N ILE A 679 -3.11 -12.21 -16.11
CA ILE A 679 -3.13 -11.68 -14.73
C ILE A 679 -1.73 -11.19 -14.34
N GLY A 680 -0.68 -11.82 -14.88
CA GLY A 680 0.71 -11.56 -14.50
C GLY A 680 1.19 -12.55 -13.43
N ARG A 681 2.36 -13.14 -13.66
CA ARG A 681 2.90 -14.24 -12.84
C ARG A 681 3.12 -13.83 -11.40
N GLU A 682 3.53 -12.60 -11.13
CA GLU A 682 3.83 -12.16 -9.76
C GLU A 682 2.55 -12.01 -8.92
N ILE A 683 1.44 -11.59 -9.53
CA ILE A 683 0.13 -11.56 -8.85
C ILE A 683 -0.30 -12.97 -8.46
N ILE A 684 -0.14 -13.93 -9.38
CA ILE A 684 -0.44 -15.34 -9.13
C ILE A 684 0.45 -15.90 -8.00
N ARG A 685 1.75 -15.62 -8.03
CA ARG A 685 2.70 -16.01 -6.98
C ARG A 685 2.34 -15.42 -5.62
N GLN A 686 2.00 -14.13 -5.56
CA GLN A 686 1.57 -13.48 -4.33
C GLN A 686 0.29 -14.09 -3.78
N ALA A 687 -0.69 -14.41 -4.62
CA ALA A 687 -1.91 -15.11 -4.21
C ALA A 687 -1.60 -16.47 -3.59
N MET A 688 -0.68 -17.25 -4.20
CA MET A 688 -0.23 -18.53 -3.64
C MET A 688 0.48 -18.36 -2.29
N ARG A 689 1.39 -17.39 -2.16
CA ARG A 689 2.09 -17.11 -0.88
C ARG A 689 1.12 -16.66 0.22
N ARG A 690 0.11 -15.84 -0.09
CA ARG A 690 -0.93 -15.41 0.87
C ARG A 690 -1.79 -16.59 1.32
N SER A 691 -2.23 -17.44 0.39
CA SER A 691 -3.01 -18.65 0.68
C SER A 691 -2.20 -19.61 1.57
N LEU A 692 -0.92 -19.83 1.24
CA LEU A 692 0.01 -20.60 2.05
C LEU A 692 0.12 -20.06 3.47
N LYS A 693 0.38 -18.76 3.66
CA LYS A 693 0.45 -18.13 5.00
C LYS A 693 -0.85 -18.26 5.81
N ARG A 694 -2.02 -18.30 5.16
CA ARG A 694 -3.33 -18.38 5.84
C ARG A 694 -3.71 -19.80 6.28
N GLU A 695 -3.45 -20.79 5.44
CA GLU A 695 -3.92 -22.17 5.67
C GLU A 695 -2.99 -22.98 6.58
N LEU A 696 -1.71 -22.63 6.62
CA LEU A 696 -0.69 -23.34 7.40
C LEU A 696 -0.93 -23.25 8.93
N PRO A 697 -1.26 -22.07 9.51
CA PRO A 697 -1.47 -21.94 10.95
C PRO A 697 -2.82 -22.47 11.44
N ASN A 698 -3.87 -22.38 10.61
CA ASN A 698 -5.27 -22.60 11.03
C ASN A 698 -5.70 -24.08 11.10
N ARG A 699 -4.87 -25.03 10.68
CA ARG A 699 -5.24 -26.47 10.61
C ARG A 699 -4.73 -27.32 11.76
N ILE A 700 -4.07 -26.73 12.75
CA ILE A 700 -3.52 -27.42 13.92
C ILE A 700 -4.35 -27.05 15.16
N ASP A 701 -5.60 -27.53 15.22
CA ASP A 701 -6.37 -27.46 16.47
C ASP A 701 -5.74 -28.38 17.53
N ARG A 702 -5.47 -27.82 18.72
CA ARG A 702 -5.10 -28.58 19.93
C ARG A 702 -6.22 -29.60 20.22
N PRO A 703 -5.92 -30.89 20.49
CA PRO A 703 -6.94 -31.79 20.99
C PRO A 703 -7.52 -31.22 22.29
N ARG A 704 -8.84 -30.98 22.33
CA ARG A 704 -9.57 -30.69 23.57
C ARG A 704 -9.25 -31.80 24.57
N PRO A 705 -8.75 -31.49 25.78
CA PRO A 705 -8.55 -32.51 26.80
C PRO A 705 -9.91 -33.14 27.10
N THR A 706 -10.00 -34.45 26.88
CA THR A 706 -11.19 -35.22 27.27
C THR A 706 -11.33 -35.10 28.79
N PRO A 707 -12.50 -34.71 29.32
CA PRO A 707 -12.68 -34.61 30.76
C PRO A 707 -12.46 -35.98 31.39
N ARG A 708 -11.47 -36.08 32.28
CA ARG A 708 -11.25 -37.27 33.11
C ARG A 708 -12.54 -37.56 33.87
N ARG A 709 -13.09 -38.76 33.64
CA ARG A 709 -14.22 -39.33 34.39
C ARG A 709 -13.82 -39.42 35.87
N ALA A 710 -14.39 -38.54 36.71
CA ALA A 710 -14.19 -38.60 38.14
C ALA A 710 -14.92 -39.82 38.72
N GLY A 711 -14.18 -40.72 39.37
CA GLY A 711 -14.73 -41.75 40.24
C GLY A 711 -15.30 -41.15 41.54
N PRO A 712 -16.03 -41.95 42.34
CA PRO A 712 -16.82 -41.44 43.47
C PRO A 712 -15.94 -40.88 44.59
N ARG A 713 -16.28 -39.67 45.03
CA ARG A 713 -15.68 -38.98 46.19
C ARG A 713 -16.05 -39.70 47.50
N THR A 714 -15.05 -40.05 48.30
CA THR A 714 -15.20 -40.25 49.75
C THR A 714 -15.10 -38.92 50.48
N SER A 715 -15.99 -38.72 51.46
CA SER A 715 -16.17 -37.51 52.27
C SER A 715 -14.94 -37.12 53.10
N PRO A 716 -14.70 -35.81 53.36
CA PRO A 716 -13.64 -35.37 54.27
C PRO A 716 -14.10 -35.32 55.74
N PRO A 717 -13.20 -35.48 56.72
CA PRO A 717 -13.49 -35.35 58.14
C PRO A 717 -13.51 -33.87 58.59
N PRO A 718 -14.10 -33.57 59.76
CA PRO A 718 -14.41 -32.19 60.17
C PRO A 718 -13.18 -31.42 60.66
N ARG A 719 -13.18 -30.11 60.38
CA ARG A 719 -12.19 -29.14 60.85
C ARG A 719 -12.30 -28.93 62.36
N GLN A 720 -11.17 -29.10 63.06
CA GLN A 720 -10.98 -28.59 64.42
C GLN A 720 -10.53 -27.13 64.37
N SER A 721 -11.16 -26.32 65.23
CA SER A 721 -10.86 -24.93 65.53
C SER A 721 -9.68 -24.82 66.49
N HIS A 722 -8.72 -23.95 66.17
CA HIS A 722 -7.72 -23.48 67.13
C HIS A 722 -7.80 -21.96 67.28
N LEU A 723 -8.19 -21.55 68.48
CA LEU A 723 -7.97 -20.27 69.13
C LEU A 723 -6.49 -20.05 69.42
N VAL A 724 -5.96 -18.84 69.23
CA VAL A 724 -4.91 -18.18 70.06
C VAL A 724 -5.03 -16.64 69.89
N PRO A 725 -4.73 -15.82 70.93
CA PRO A 725 -5.42 -14.56 71.19
C PRO A 725 -4.60 -13.27 71.02
N GLY A 726 -5.34 -12.17 70.90
CA GLY A 726 -5.21 -10.89 71.61
C GLY A 726 -3.84 -10.23 71.83
N ARG A 727 -3.69 -9.01 71.31
CA ARG A 727 -3.00 -7.92 72.02
C ARG A 727 -3.65 -6.56 71.77
N ARG A 728 -3.70 -5.78 72.85
CA ARG A 728 -4.44 -4.53 73.09
C ARG A 728 -3.63 -3.27 72.73
N ARG A 729 -4.39 -2.26 72.30
CA ARG A 729 -4.37 -0.80 72.61
C ARG A 729 -3.18 0.12 72.26
N GLN A 730 -3.49 1.07 71.37
CA GLN A 730 -3.56 2.55 71.56
C GLN A 730 -2.47 3.25 72.39
N ALA A 731 -1.82 4.30 71.83
CA ALA A 731 -2.31 5.70 71.85
C ALA A 731 -1.34 6.71 71.19
N ASN A 732 -1.94 7.80 70.67
CA ASN A 732 -1.44 9.16 70.40
C ASN A 732 -0.49 9.40 69.21
N SER A 733 -0.84 10.12 68.12
CA SER A 733 -1.44 11.47 67.90
C SER A 733 -0.40 12.60 67.82
N GLY A 734 -0.38 13.31 66.69
CA GLY A 734 0.35 14.58 66.49
C GLY A 734 0.23 15.09 65.06
N LEU A 735 -0.84 15.86 64.82
CA LEU A 735 -1.16 16.61 63.60
C LEU A 735 -0.85 18.08 63.89
N ALA A 736 -0.22 18.81 62.97
CA ALA A 736 -0.33 20.27 62.91
C ALA A 736 -0.19 20.72 61.44
N LEU A 737 -1.30 21.21 60.91
CA LEU A 737 -1.43 22.07 59.74
C LEU A 737 -1.02 23.51 60.09
N VAL A 738 -0.55 24.24 59.08
CA VAL A 738 -1.24 25.47 58.65
C VAL A 738 -1.72 25.23 57.23
#